data_AF-A0A7X9S444-F1
#
_entry.id   AF-A0A7X9S444-F1
#
_cell.length_a   1.000
_cell.length_b   1.000
_cell.length_c   1.000
_cell.angle_alpha   90.00
_cell.angle_beta   90.00
_cell.angle_gamma   90.00
#
_symmetry.space_group_name_H-M   'P 1'
#
loop_
_entity.id
_entity.type
_entity.pdbx_description
1 polymer ?
#
loop_
_entity_poly.entity_id
_entity_poly.type
_entity_poly.pdbx_seq_one_letter_code
_entity_poly.pdbx_strand_id
1 'polypeptide(L)'
;MIKVTVNINGMSYNLKGEKDEKYLLAVANYVDGRIKEITSKKSGLSLNDATVLAAVNIADELYETDEELDIAKKENDSIKVENEELKKKIDEYLKKVEQYEKQNNDIKEDFSLKEAELHEKYKNQEVNYKKLCEEINKLKEDNEALIKKNKEITDDAKKNKNANDSLNKELSEIREKTKIIYKKVDDAKNKEHRLNRELQQANDRVKTLNNKFVTVKEERDKLSDELKSLTKTNLEIASALEEMTITKTDVDKKNSELEAKTISMENEHSKIKENLTKENSELKIELESIKNSLEKEIDELKNKFENQVKNNQELLDQYNSCKKDLQELNETYTNTDNELSECKKKFENQISASEEMAKKTATEKDALKNKIEELIITEKNLNTSLKNEQDKVNKLLEEVNKNTLEKSELNKQLNNLSDKYDKQEKEYNNKLNILSKENEELNKKFEELSSNKYLLEEEVRVLKSNEEKMQSELAGLTDANDGLSEEIEALQYAKEKLENEINLSKKENEKLESQLAENKEYSENEISSKNEKINHLNSELESKEISLKKLNEELESKISTTIKLEKELEDKQDILLNLKRDIEEKEFKINEVYSELEKVTYEYEEQTKVLNECKEKMEELKTQKEEFEAENNKLNEDARTSQHRLFELQAKIIDSEVEIARLKSIQVGPIVKRR
;
A
#
# COMPACT_ATOMS: atom_id res chain seq x y z
N MET A 1 -6.75 -74.65 -53.42
CA MET A 1 -8.12 -75.06 -53.04
C MET A 1 -8.10 -76.43 -52.41
N ILE A 2 -8.79 -76.60 -51.28
CA ILE A 2 -9.04 -77.88 -50.61
C ILE A 2 -10.38 -78.43 -51.11
N LYS A 3 -10.54 -79.77 -51.12
CA LYS A 3 -11.79 -80.45 -51.50
C LYS A 3 -12.33 -81.21 -50.29
N VAL A 4 -13.59 -80.96 -49.92
CA VAL A 4 -14.24 -81.54 -48.74
C VAL A 4 -15.58 -82.15 -49.14
N THR A 5 -15.95 -83.29 -48.57
CA THR A 5 -17.29 -83.89 -48.74
C THR A 5 -18.14 -83.52 -47.54
N VAL A 6 -19.28 -82.88 -47.78
CA VAL A 6 -20.22 -82.40 -46.75
C VAL A 6 -21.63 -82.96 -47.02
N ASN A 7 -22.47 -83.03 -45.99
CA ASN A 7 -23.86 -83.47 -46.12
C ASN A 7 -24.78 -82.29 -45.79
N ILE A 8 -25.65 -81.91 -46.72
CA ILE A 8 -26.62 -80.82 -46.57
C ILE A 8 -28.00 -81.38 -46.90
N ASN A 9 -28.92 -81.33 -45.93
CA ASN A 9 -30.26 -81.91 -45.97
C ASN A 9 -30.30 -83.35 -46.54
N GLY A 10 -29.36 -84.20 -46.10
CA GLY A 10 -29.29 -85.61 -46.49
C GLY A 10 -28.59 -85.88 -47.82
N MET A 11 -28.22 -84.85 -48.59
CA MET A 11 -27.48 -84.99 -49.85
C MET A 11 -25.98 -84.67 -49.67
N SER A 12 -25.12 -85.53 -50.22
CA SER A 12 -23.67 -85.42 -50.11
C SER A 12 -23.06 -84.58 -51.23
N TYR A 13 -22.54 -83.40 -50.89
CA TYR A 13 -21.91 -82.46 -51.82
C TYR A 13 -20.38 -82.48 -51.69
N ASN A 14 -19.69 -82.25 -52.81
CA ASN A 14 -18.23 -82.16 -52.86
C ASN A 14 -17.81 -80.69 -53.03
N LEU A 15 -17.63 -79.97 -51.92
CA LEU A 15 -17.20 -78.57 -51.95
C LEU A 15 -15.71 -78.46 -52.35
N LYS A 16 -15.37 -77.38 -53.05
CA LYS A 16 -14.00 -76.91 -53.26
C LYS A 16 -13.92 -75.44 -52.88
N GLY A 17 -12.92 -75.06 -52.11
CA GLY A 17 -12.72 -73.68 -51.67
C GLY A 17 -11.27 -73.36 -51.35
N GLU A 18 -10.97 -72.07 -51.14
CA GLU A 18 -9.63 -71.59 -50.80
C GLU A 18 -9.38 -71.50 -49.29
N LYS A 19 -10.46 -71.41 -48.50
CA LYS A 19 -10.44 -71.54 -47.04
C LYS A 19 -10.17 -72.99 -46.63
N ASP A 20 -9.85 -73.18 -45.35
CA ASP A 20 -9.52 -74.48 -44.78
C ASP A 20 -10.74 -75.40 -44.64
N GLU A 21 -10.48 -76.70 -44.45
CA GLU A 21 -11.51 -77.74 -44.35
C GLU A 21 -12.49 -77.48 -43.20
N LYS A 22 -12.02 -76.97 -42.06
CA LYS A 22 -12.88 -76.69 -40.89
C LYS A 22 -13.85 -75.55 -41.19
N TYR A 23 -13.42 -74.49 -41.88
CA TYR A 23 -14.31 -73.41 -42.32
C TYR A 23 -15.35 -73.91 -43.34
N LEU A 24 -14.92 -74.71 -44.34
CA LEU A 24 -15.84 -75.26 -45.35
C LEU A 24 -16.89 -76.21 -44.74
N LEU A 25 -16.52 -77.00 -43.74
CA LEU A 25 -17.45 -77.80 -42.94
C LEU A 25 -18.38 -76.94 -42.09
N ALA A 26 -17.86 -75.89 -41.44
CA ALA A 26 -18.68 -74.99 -40.61
C ALA A 26 -19.77 -74.28 -41.43
N VAL A 27 -19.43 -73.74 -42.61
CA VAL A 27 -20.40 -73.10 -43.52
C VAL A 27 -21.44 -74.11 -44.02
N ALA A 28 -21.02 -75.32 -44.40
CA ALA A 28 -21.95 -76.37 -44.83
C ALA A 28 -22.94 -76.77 -43.71
N ASN A 29 -22.43 -76.95 -42.49
CA ASN A 29 -23.25 -77.25 -41.32
C ASN A 29 -24.20 -76.10 -40.94
N TYR A 30 -23.81 -74.84 -41.17
CA TYR A 30 -24.67 -73.68 -40.94
C TYR A 30 -25.87 -73.65 -41.89
N VAL A 31 -25.60 -73.83 -43.19
CA VAL A 31 -26.64 -73.92 -44.23
C VAL A 31 -27.58 -75.10 -43.99
N ASP A 32 -27.03 -76.29 -43.70
CA ASP A 32 -27.80 -77.48 -43.32
C ASP A 32 -28.67 -77.24 -42.08
N GLY A 33 -28.15 -76.57 -41.06
CA GLY A 33 -28.88 -76.17 -39.86
C GLY A 33 -30.09 -75.26 -40.16
N ARG A 34 -29.89 -74.20 -40.96
CA ARG A 34 -30.97 -73.27 -41.33
C ARG A 34 -32.06 -73.92 -42.19
N ILE A 35 -31.69 -74.77 -43.15
CA ILE A 35 -32.66 -75.55 -43.95
C ILE A 35 -33.50 -76.47 -43.05
N LYS A 36 -32.86 -77.18 -42.12
CA LYS A 36 -33.55 -78.06 -41.15
C LYS A 36 -34.48 -77.28 -40.22
N GLU A 37 -34.02 -76.13 -39.72
CA GLU A 37 -34.83 -75.26 -38.85
C GLU A 37 -36.11 -74.80 -39.57
N ILE A 38 -36.00 -74.27 -40.78
CA ILE A 38 -37.15 -73.83 -41.58
C ILE A 38 -38.10 -75.00 -41.88
N THR A 39 -37.56 -76.15 -42.28
CA THR A 39 -38.34 -77.37 -42.57
C THR A 39 -39.08 -77.88 -41.32
N SER A 40 -38.46 -77.80 -40.14
CA SER A 40 -39.09 -78.17 -38.86
C SER A 40 -40.20 -77.22 -38.42
N LYS A 41 -40.07 -75.92 -38.71
CA LYS A 41 -41.05 -74.88 -38.36
C LYS A 41 -42.26 -74.86 -39.31
N LYS A 42 -42.10 -75.31 -40.56
CA LYS A 42 -43.18 -75.44 -41.55
C LYS A 42 -43.04 -76.72 -42.38
N SER A 43 -43.57 -77.83 -41.87
CA SER A 43 -43.55 -79.16 -42.49
C SER A 43 -44.31 -79.32 -43.83
N GLY A 44 -44.91 -78.23 -44.35
CA GLY A 44 -45.62 -78.20 -45.63
C GLY A 44 -44.91 -77.42 -46.75
N LEU A 45 -43.72 -76.84 -46.53
CA LEU A 45 -42.91 -76.26 -47.61
C LEU A 45 -42.28 -77.37 -48.47
N SER A 46 -42.06 -77.11 -49.77
CA SER A 46 -41.18 -77.97 -50.55
C SER A 46 -39.72 -77.77 -50.15
N LEU A 47 -38.87 -78.76 -50.41
CA LEU A 47 -37.43 -78.65 -50.11
C LEU A 47 -36.77 -77.48 -50.86
N ASN A 48 -37.24 -77.17 -52.07
CA ASN A 48 -36.75 -76.02 -52.84
C ASN A 48 -37.12 -74.71 -52.14
N ASP A 49 -38.38 -74.55 -51.72
CA ASP A 49 -38.85 -73.34 -51.03
C ASP A 49 -38.15 -73.15 -49.68
N ALA A 50 -37.94 -74.25 -48.93
CA ALA A 50 -37.20 -74.23 -47.67
C ALA A 50 -35.72 -73.86 -47.87
N THR A 51 -35.12 -74.29 -48.97
CA THR A 51 -33.73 -73.96 -49.33
C THR A 51 -33.60 -72.50 -49.82
N VAL A 52 -34.57 -72.00 -50.59
CA VAL A 52 -34.63 -70.60 -51.01
C VAL A 52 -34.85 -69.70 -49.80
N LEU A 53 -35.76 -70.04 -48.88
CA LEU A 53 -35.98 -69.27 -47.67
C LEU A 53 -34.75 -69.31 -46.73
N ALA A 54 -34.04 -70.44 -46.64
CA ALA A 54 -32.77 -70.50 -45.92
C ALA A 54 -31.71 -69.57 -46.55
N ALA A 55 -31.61 -69.53 -47.88
CA ALA A 55 -30.69 -68.64 -48.59
C ALA A 55 -31.06 -67.15 -48.42
N VAL A 56 -32.35 -66.81 -48.42
CA VAL A 56 -32.83 -65.44 -48.14
C VAL A 56 -32.49 -65.05 -46.70
N ASN A 57 -32.81 -65.87 -45.70
CA ASN A 57 -32.50 -65.57 -44.31
C ASN A 57 -30.98 -65.43 -44.05
N ILE A 58 -30.14 -66.24 -44.70
CA ILE A 58 -28.67 -66.14 -44.57
C ILE A 58 -28.13 -64.88 -45.28
N ALA A 59 -28.79 -64.40 -46.34
CA ALA A 59 -28.47 -63.11 -46.95
C ALA A 59 -28.93 -61.92 -46.10
N ASP A 60 -30.06 -62.04 -45.41
CA ASP A 60 -30.59 -61.07 -44.45
C ASP A 60 -29.63 -60.91 -43.25
N GLU A 61 -29.25 -62.04 -42.62
CA GLU A 61 -28.20 -62.12 -41.57
C GLU A 61 -26.87 -61.48 -42.03
N LEU A 62 -26.49 -61.64 -43.31
CA LEU A 62 -25.27 -61.04 -43.87
C LEU A 62 -25.40 -59.52 -44.06
N TYR A 63 -26.53 -59.02 -44.55
CA TYR A 63 -26.77 -57.58 -44.71
C TYR A 63 -26.83 -56.86 -43.36
N GLU A 64 -27.49 -57.45 -42.36
CA GLU A 64 -27.52 -56.94 -40.98
C GLU A 64 -26.09 -56.90 -40.39
N THR A 65 -25.31 -57.97 -40.57
CA THR A 65 -23.90 -58.02 -40.12
C THR A 65 -23.01 -56.98 -40.84
N ASP A 66 -23.19 -56.77 -42.14
CA ASP A 66 -22.42 -55.77 -42.90
C ASP A 66 -22.80 -54.33 -42.49
N GLU A 67 -24.07 -54.06 -42.14
CA GLU A 67 -24.49 -52.77 -41.59
C GLU A 67 -23.92 -52.52 -40.19
N GLU A 68 -24.02 -53.49 -39.26
CA GLU A 68 -23.35 -53.43 -37.95
C GLU A 68 -21.84 -53.19 -38.09
N LEU A 69 -21.19 -53.91 -39.02
CA LEU A 69 -19.76 -53.77 -39.29
C LEU A 69 -19.43 -52.35 -39.80
N ASP A 70 -20.30 -51.75 -40.62
CA ASP A 70 -20.09 -50.40 -41.14
C ASP A 70 -20.41 -49.30 -40.11
N ILE A 71 -21.28 -49.56 -39.14
CA ILE A 71 -21.47 -48.72 -37.94
C ILE A 71 -20.20 -48.79 -37.07
N ALA A 72 -19.75 -49.99 -36.72
CA ALA A 72 -18.55 -50.20 -35.91
C ALA A 72 -17.27 -49.64 -36.54
N LYS A 73 -17.16 -49.61 -37.89
CA LYS A 73 -16.09 -48.88 -38.61
C LYS A 73 -16.16 -47.37 -38.34
N LYS A 74 -17.34 -46.76 -38.50
CA LYS A 74 -17.55 -45.30 -38.29
C LYS A 74 -17.27 -44.89 -36.85
N GLU A 75 -17.70 -45.69 -35.88
CA GLU A 75 -17.39 -45.48 -34.46
C GLU A 75 -15.88 -45.59 -34.19
N ASN A 76 -15.22 -46.63 -34.68
CA ASN A 76 -13.78 -46.83 -34.54
C ASN A 76 -12.96 -45.68 -35.19
N ASP A 77 -13.39 -45.17 -36.34
CA ASP A 77 -12.75 -44.02 -36.99
C ASP A 77 -13.00 -42.70 -36.22
N SER A 78 -14.18 -42.50 -35.65
CA SER A 78 -14.46 -41.40 -34.71
C SER A 78 -13.55 -41.47 -33.47
N ILE A 79 -13.44 -42.65 -32.86
CA ILE A 79 -12.59 -42.93 -31.69
C ILE A 79 -11.10 -42.71 -32.02
N LYS A 80 -10.64 -42.99 -33.25
CA LYS A 80 -9.26 -42.65 -33.68
C LYS A 80 -9.03 -41.14 -33.71
N VAL A 81 -9.97 -40.37 -34.29
CA VAL A 81 -9.88 -38.90 -34.34
C VAL A 81 -9.84 -38.32 -32.92
N GLU A 82 -10.71 -38.77 -32.02
CA GLU A 82 -10.71 -38.35 -30.62
C GLU A 82 -9.38 -38.72 -29.92
N ASN A 83 -8.84 -39.92 -30.15
CA ASN A 83 -7.53 -40.32 -29.62
C ASN A 83 -6.37 -39.48 -30.16
N GLU A 84 -6.42 -39.01 -31.42
CA GLU A 84 -5.42 -38.07 -31.96
C GLU A 84 -5.55 -36.67 -31.37
N GLU A 85 -6.77 -36.19 -31.11
CA GLU A 85 -6.98 -34.93 -30.39
C GLU A 85 -6.51 -35.01 -28.93
N LEU A 86 -6.82 -36.10 -28.23
CA LEU A 86 -6.38 -36.32 -26.85
C LEU A 86 -4.85 -36.37 -26.76
N LYS A 87 -4.16 -37.00 -27.72
CA LYS A 87 -2.69 -36.95 -27.81
C LYS A 87 -2.16 -35.53 -28.01
N LYS A 88 -2.74 -34.74 -28.94
CA LYS A 88 -2.36 -33.33 -29.13
C LYS A 88 -2.54 -32.50 -27.85
N LYS A 89 -3.67 -32.69 -27.15
CA LYS A 89 -3.95 -32.06 -25.85
C LYS A 89 -2.92 -32.47 -24.78
N ILE A 90 -2.54 -33.75 -24.71
CA ILE A 90 -1.47 -34.24 -23.81
C ILE A 90 -0.12 -33.59 -24.14
N ASP A 91 0.29 -33.53 -25.42
CA ASP A 91 1.55 -32.88 -25.84
C ASP A 91 1.58 -31.38 -25.52
N GLU A 92 0.44 -30.69 -25.58
CA GLU A 92 0.31 -29.30 -25.13
C GLU A 92 0.40 -29.14 -23.62
N TYR A 93 -0.22 -30.04 -22.84
CA TYR A 93 -0.12 -30.01 -21.38
C TYR A 93 1.30 -30.35 -20.90
N LEU A 94 1.99 -31.30 -21.53
CA LEU A 94 3.39 -31.61 -21.24
C LEU A 94 4.31 -30.39 -21.42
N LYS A 95 4.16 -29.65 -22.53
CA LYS A 95 4.90 -28.39 -22.78
C LYS A 95 4.59 -27.31 -21.74
N LYS A 96 3.34 -27.21 -21.29
CA LYS A 96 2.95 -26.27 -20.22
C LYS A 96 3.58 -26.66 -18.88
N VAL A 97 3.59 -27.96 -18.54
CA VAL A 97 4.28 -28.46 -17.34
C VAL A 97 5.77 -28.16 -17.38
N GLU A 98 6.46 -28.46 -18.49
CA GLU A 98 7.89 -28.16 -18.68
C GLU A 98 8.21 -26.66 -18.54
N GLN A 99 7.34 -25.79 -19.07
CA GLN A 99 7.45 -24.34 -18.89
C GLN A 99 7.26 -23.91 -17.42
N TYR A 100 6.26 -24.46 -16.72
CA TYR A 100 6.04 -24.14 -15.30
C TYR A 100 7.14 -24.69 -14.39
N GLU A 101 7.67 -25.90 -14.65
CA GLU A 101 8.81 -26.46 -13.93
C GLU A 101 10.06 -25.58 -14.08
N LYS A 102 10.32 -25.09 -15.30
CA LYS A 102 11.41 -24.13 -15.52
C LYS A 102 11.21 -22.84 -14.74
N GLN A 103 10.05 -22.18 -14.87
CA GLN A 103 9.74 -20.95 -14.13
C GLN A 103 9.87 -21.14 -12.60
N ASN A 104 9.43 -22.29 -12.08
CA ASN A 104 9.49 -22.62 -10.66
C ASN A 104 10.93 -22.91 -10.19
N ASN A 105 11.85 -23.28 -11.08
CA ASN A 105 13.28 -23.37 -10.76
C ASN A 105 13.96 -22.01 -10.85
N ASP A 106 13.68 -21.21 -11.89
CA ASP A 106 14.17 -19.82 -12.03
C ASP A 106 13.78 -18.97 -10.79
N ILE A 107 12.55 -19.13 -10.28
CA ILE A 107 12.06 -18.48 -9.05
C ILE A 107 12.78 -18.98 -7.78
N LYS A 108 13.13 -20.27 -7.69
CA LYS A 108 13.90 -20.80 -6.54
C LYS A 108 15.32 -20.25 -6.51
N GLU A 109 15.95 -20.06 -7.67
CA GLU A 109 17.30 -19.47 -7.73
C GLU A 109 17.27 -17.99 -7.33
N ASP A 110 16.33 -17.18 -7.83
CA ASP A 110 16.18 -15.78 -7.36
C ASP A 110 15.84 -15.69 -5.86
N PHE A 111 14.98 -16.58 -5.34
CA PHE A 111 14.67 -16.63 -3.91
C PHE A 111 15.93 -16.96 -3.07
N SER A 112 16.70 -17.97 -3.47
CA SER A 112 17.95 -18.37 -2.80
C SER A 112 18.99 -17.24 -2.80
N LEU A 113 19.13 -16.51 -3.92
CA LEU A 113 19.98 -15.33 -4.01
C LEU A 113 19.50 -14.20 -3.08
N LYS A 114 18.20 -13.90 -3.06
CA LYS A 114 17.63 -12.89 -2.14
C LYS A 114 17.77 -13.27 -0.68
N GLU A 115 17.60 -14.54 -0.33
CA GLU A 115 17.78 -15.05 1.04
C GLU A 115 19.23 -14.88 1.50
N ALA A 116 20.20 -15.18 0.63
CA ALA A 116 21.63 -14.95 0.90
C ALA A 116 21.97 -13.45 1.06
N GLU A 117 21.49 -12.59 0.15
CA GLU A 117 21.64 -11.13 0.26
C GLU A 117 21.04 -10.58 1.56
N LEU A 118 19.86 -11.07 1.95
CA LEU A 118 19.15 -10.63 3.14
C LEU A 118 19.90 -11.06 4.40
N HIS A 119 20.44 -12.29 4.43
CA HIS A 119 21.30 -12.76 5.50
C HIS A 119 22.58 -11.93 5.66
N GLU A 120 23.23 -11.53 4.55
CA GLU A 120 24.40 -10.65 4.62
C GLU A 120 24.04 -9.25 5.14
N LYS A 121 22.93 -8.67 4.68
CA LYS A 121 22.43 -7.36 5.17
C LYS A 121 22.15 -7.40 6.68
N TYR A 122 21.46 -8.44 7.17
CA TYR A 122 21.22 -8.63 8.60
C TYR A 122 22.51 -8.79 9.40
N LYS A 123 23.47 -9.60 8.92
CA LYS A 123 24.78 -9.79 9.57
C LYS A 123 25.56 -8.49 9.70
N ASN A 124 25.58 -7.67 8.64
CA ASN A 124 26.22 -6.36 8.66
C ASN A 124 25.51 -5.38 9.60
N GLN A 125 24.18 -5.41 9.66
CA GLN A 125 23.39 -4.59 10.58
C GLN A 125 23.58 -5.01 12.05
N GLU A 126 23.72 -6.32 12.34
CA GLU A 126 24.03 -6.85 13.67
C GLU A 126 25.43 -6.40 14.15
N VAL A 127 26.43 -6.41 13.26
CA VAL A 127 27.78 -5.89 13.55
C VAL A 127 27.73 -4.39 13.86
N ASN A 128 26.94 -3.61 13.12
CA ASN A 128 26.80 -2.17 13.39
C ASN A 128 26.01 -1.90 14.69
N TYR A 129 25.00 -2.71 15.01
CA TYR A 129 24.30 -2.64 16.30
C TYR A 129 25.26 -2.90 17.48
N LYS A 130 26.11 -3.93 17.38
CA LYS A 130 27.13 -4.24 18.41
C LYS A 130 28.10 -3.07 18.64
N LYS A 131 28.64 -2.46 17.57
CA LYS A 131 29.48 -1.25 17.66
C LYS A 131 28.77 -0.10 18.37
N LEU A 132 27.50 0.16 18.01
CA LEU A 132 26.70 1.23 18.61
C LEU A 132 26.43 0.97 20.10
N CYS A 133 26.20 -0.29 20.50
CA CYS A 133 26.08 -0.67 21.91
C CYS A 133 27.39 -0.44 22.70
N GLU A 134 28.56 -0.75 22.11
CA GLU A 134 29.86 -0.46 22.72
C GLU A 134 30.09 1.06 22.90
N GLU A 135 29.72 1.86 21.91
CA GLU A 135 29.81 3.33 21.96
C GLU A 135 28.87 3.93 23.00
N ILE A 136 27.60 3.48 23.02
CA ILE A 136 26.62 3.87 24.05
C ILE A 136 27.10 3.52 25.47
N ASN A 137 27.80 2.39 25.65
CA ASN A 137 28.32 2.02 26.97
C ASN A 137 29.51 2.89 27.40
N LYS A 138 30.47 3.18 26.49
CA LYS A 138 31.55 4.15 26.75
C LYS A 138 31.00 5.53 27.11
N LEU A 139 30.01 6.01 26.36
CA LEU A 139 29.33 7.29 26.65
C LEU A 139 28.60 7.30 27.99
N LYS A 140 28.12 6.16 28.51
CA LYS A 140 27.58 6.09 29.89
C LYS A 140 28.68 6.19 30.94
N GLU A 141 29.78 5.44 30.77
CA GLU A 141 30.93 5.47 31.68
C GLU A 141 31.54 6.89 31.78
N ASP A 142 31.72 7.56 30.64
CA ASP A 142 32.17 8.96 30.58
C ASP A 142 31.18 9.92 31.25
N ASN A 143 29.87 9.75 31.04
CA ASN A 143 28.85 10.56 31.70
C ASN A 143 28.81 10.34 33.23
N GLU A 144 28.97 9.11 33.72
CA GLU A 144 29.07 8.83 35.16
C GLU A 144 30.33 9.47 35.77
N ALA A 145 31.46 9.40 35.06
CA ALA A 145 32.70 10.07 35.47
C ALA A 145 32.56 11.61 35.50
N LEU A 146 31.86 12.19 34.52
CA LEU A 146 31.55 13.63 34.48
C LEU A 146 30.57 14.04 35.60
N ILE A 147 29.53 13.24 35.87
CA ILE A 147 28.61 13.46 37.00
C ILE A 147 29.37 13.42 38.33
N LYS A 148 30.34 12.50 38.49
CA LYS A 148 31.18 12.44 39.69
C LYS A 148 32.05 13.69 39.83
N LYS A 149 32.78 14.09 38.78
CA LYS A 149 33.58 15.33 38.78
C LYS A 149 32.74 16.57 39.06
N ASN A 150 31.54 16.67 38.49
CA ASN A 150 30.63 17.78 38.74
C ASN A 150 30.15 17.86 40.20
N LYS A 151 29.95 16.71 40.88
CA LYS A 151 29.69 16.68 42.33
C LYS A 151 30.89 17.16 43.13
N GLU A 152 32.09 16.67 42.81
CA GLU A 152 33.36 17.09 43.46
C GLU A 152 33.59 18.60 43.33
N ILE A 153 33.45 19.15 42.11
CA ILE A 153 33.53 20.60 41.83
C ILE A 153 32.44 21.38 42.59
N THR A 154 31.22 20.85 42.67
CA THR A 154 30.11 21.50 43.40
C THR A 154 30.38 21.56 44.90
N ASP A 155 30.96 20.53 45.49
CA ASP A 155 31.29 20.50 46.92
C ASP A 155 32.53 21.35 47.25
N ASP A 156 33.52 21.42 46.35
CA ASP A 156 34.63 22.37 46.48
C ASP A 156 34.18 23.82 46.29
N ALA A 157 33.22 24.09 45.41
CA ALA A 157 32.58 25.41 45.31
C ALA A 157 31.85 25.81 46.59
N LYS A 158 31.18 24.87 47.29
CA LYS A 158 30.60 25.12 48.63
C LYS A 158 31.67 25.42 49.67
N LYS A 159 32.76 24.65 49.72
CA LYS A 159 33.90 24.91 50.63
C LYS A 159 34.49 26.29 50.39
N ASN A 160 34.77 26.64 49.13
CA ASN A 160 35.30 27.94 48.74
C ASN A 160 34.35 29.09 49.06
N LYS A 161 33.04 28.91 48.89
CA LYS A 161 32.04 29.90 49.33
C LYS A 161 32.10 30.10 50.84
N ASN A 162 32.05 29.03 51.64
CA ASN A 162 32.08 29.13 53.10
C ASN A 162 33.39 29.77 53.61
N ALA A 163 34.53 29.46 52.98
CA ALA A 163 35.82 30.09 53.28
C ALA A 163 35.82 31.59 52.94
N ASN A 164 35.27 31.97 51.78
CA ASN A 164 35.11 33.36 51.37
C ASN A 164 34.16 34.12 52.31
N ASP A 165 33.06 33.51 52.76
CA ASP A 165 32.14 34.11 53.73
C ASP A 165 32.82 34.34 55.10
N SER A 166 33.71 33.43 55.54
CA SER A 166 34.57 33.66 56.74
C SER A 166 35.56 34.80 56.53
N LEU A 167 36.31 34.78 55.42
CA LEU A 167 37.29 35.82 55.08
C LEU A 167 36.63 37.21 54.96
N ASN A 168 35.42 37.30 54.41
CA ASN A 168 34.68 38.56 54.36
C ASN A 168 34.25 39.06 55.74
N LYS A 169 33.91 38.16 56.67
CA LYS A 169 33.66 38.52 58.07
C LYS A 169 34.93 39.01 58.76
N GLU A 170 36.05 38.31 58.60
CA GLU A 170 37.35 38.69 59.14
C GLU A 170 37.82 40.04 58.59
N LEU A 171 37.67 40.28 57.28
CA LEU A 171 37.92 41.57 56.64
C LEU A 171 37.00 42.68 57.17
N SER A 172 35.75 42.39 57.49
CA SER A 172 34.83 43.35 58.12
C SER A 172 35.30 43.73 59.53
N GLU A 173 35.70 42.75 60.34
CA GLU A 173 36.27 43.01 61.66
C GLU A 173 37.60 43.79 61.58
N ILE A 174 38.47 43.47 60.63
CA ILE A 174 39.73 44.20 60.38
C ILE A 174 39.43 45.65 59.95
N ARG A 175 38.43 45.88 59.10
CA ARG A 175 37.99 47.24 58.70
C ARG A 175 37.51 48.07 59.88
N GLU A 176 36.70 47.51 60.78
CA GLU A 176 36.23 48.26 61.96
C GLU A 176 37.37 48.47 62.99
N LYS A 177 38.24 47.46 63.21
CA LYS A 177 39.47 47.60 64.01
C LYS A 177 40.36 48.73 63.45
N THR A 178 40.56 48.77 62.13
CA THR A 178 41.30 49.82 61.41
C THR A 178 40.66 51.20 61.57
N LYS A 179 39.33 51.30 61.47
CA LYS A 179 38.55 52.54 61.69
C LYS A 179 38.65 53.07 63.12
N ILE A 180 38.73 52.18 64.12
CA ILE A 180 39.02 52.54 65.52
C ILE A 180 40.47 53.03 65.67
N ILE A 181 41.44 52.40 65.00
CA ILE A 181 42.84 52.84 64.99
C ILE A 181 42.97 54.24 64.36
N TYR A 182 42.32 54.51 63.22
CA TYR A 182 42.35 55.84 62.60
C TYR A 182 41.83 56.93 63.53
N LYS A 183 40.72 56.70 64.26
CA LYS A 183 40.24 57.65 65.29
C LYS A 183 41.31 57.91 66.36
N LYS A 184 41.92 56.86 66.92
CA LYS A 184 42.98 56.99 67.94
C LYS A 184 44.22 57.73 67.42
N VAL A 185 44.58 57.57 66.15
CA VAL A 185 45.68 58.31 65.50
C VAL A 185 45.33 59.79 65.35
N ASP A 186 44.07 60.10 65.01
CA ASP A 186 43.61 61.49 64.87
C ASP A 186 43.48 62.18 66.24
N ASP A 187 42.98 61.49 67.27
CA ASP A 187 43.01 61.94 68.66
C ASP A 187 44.45 62.21 69.14
N ALA A 188 45.40 61.34 68.76
CA ALA A 188 46.81 61.50 69.09
C ALA A 188 47.44 62.73 68.40
N LYS A 189 47.19 62.95 67.10
CA LYS A 189 47.61 64.17 66.38
C LYS A 189 47.00 65.43 66.99
N ASN A 190 45.72 65.39 67.34
CA ASN A 190 45.04 66.51 68.00
C ASN A 190 45.65 66.82 69.38
N LYS A 191 46.17 65.81 70.09
CA LYS A 191 46.93 65.99 71.34
C LYS A 191 48.35 66.51 71.08
N GLU A 192 49.03 66.03 70.05
CA GLU A 192 50.35 66.49 69.61
C GLU A 192 50.33 67.99 69.23
N HIS A 193 49.33 68.42 68.44
CA HIS A 193 49.16 69.83 68.08
C HIS A 193 48.91 70.75 69.29
N ARG A 194 48.28 70.25 70.37
CA ARG A 194 48.15 71.00 71.64
C ARG A 194 49.50 71.12 72.35
N LEU A 195 50.21 70.01 72.53
CA LEU A 195 51.53 69.99 73.17
C LEU A 195 52.56 70.85 72.43
N ASN A 196 52.57 70.82 71.10
CA ASN A 196 53.43 71.68 70.29
C ASN A 196 53.08 73.18 70.44
N ARG A 197 51.80 73.52 70.63
CA ARG A 197 51.36 74.90 70.91
C ARG A 197 51.74 75.36 72.32
N GLU A 198 51.72 74.47 73.30
CA GLU A 198 52.21 74.73 74.67
C GLU A 198 53.74 74.89 74.68
N LEU A 199 54.47 74.05 73.92
CA LEU A 199 55.92 74.16 73.72
C LEU A 199 56.32 75.49 73.05
N GLN A 200 55.57 75.93 72.03
CA GLN A 200 55.75 77.24 71.39
C GLN A 200 55.67 78.37 72.43
N GLN A 201 54.61 78.38 73.27
CA GLN A 201 54.43 79.38 74.32
C GLN A 201 55.54 79.34 75.39
N ALA A 202 56.06 78.15 75.71
CA ALA A 202 57.22 78.02 76.59
C ALA A 202 58.49 78.63 75.97
N ASN A 203 58.75 78.35 74.69
CA ASN A 203 59.89 78.91 73.95
C ASN A 203 59.80 80.44 73.82
N ASP A 204 58.62 81.01 73.56
CA ASP A 204 58.43 82.47 73.51
C ASP A 204 58.64 83.14 74.88
N ARG A 205 58.25 82.47 75.98
CA ARG A 205 58.59 82.91 77.35
C ARG A 205 60.10 82.86 77.61
N VAL A 206 60.79 81.80 77.21
CA VAL A 206 62.26 81.68 77.33
C VAL A 206 62.96 82.78 76.53
N LYS A 207 62.50 83.06 75.30
CA LYS A 207 63.01 84.16 74.46
C LYS A 207 62.80 85.53 75.12
N THR A 208 61.65 85.74 75.75
CA THR A 208 61.33 86.98 76.50
C THR A 208 62.22 87.15 77.74
N LEU A 209 62.51 86.05 78.46
CA LEU A 209 63.44 86.06 79.60
C LEU A 209 64.89 86.31 79.15
N ASN A 210 65.32 85.70 78.04
CA ASN A 210 66.67 85.89 77.49
C ASN A 210 66.91 87.36 77.09
N ASN A 211 65.92 88.02 76.49
CA ASN A 211 66.02 89.46 76.18
C ASN A 211 66.19 90.32 77.44
N LYS A 212 65.50 89.99 78.54
CA LYS A 212 65.68 90.68 79.84
C LYS A 212 67.06 90.43 80.45
N PHE A 213 67.63 89.24 80.24
CA PHE A 213 68.99 88.93 80.69
C PHE A 213 70.05 89.76 79.95
N VAL A 214 69.86 90.02 78.64
CA VAL A 214 70.74 90.91 77.87
C VAL A 214 70.73 92.33 78.42
N THR A 215 69.56 92.92 78.69
CA THR A 215 69.49 94.30 79.25
C THR A 215 70.16 94.41 80.63
N VAL A 216 70.00 93.42 81.51
CA VAL A 216 70.69 93.40 82.82
C VAL A 216 72.22 93.27 82.67
N LYS A 217 72.69 92.57 81.63
CA LYS A 217 74.13 92.51 81.30
C LYS A 217 74.67 93.87 80.83
N GLU A 218 73.90 94.61 80.04
CA GLU A 218 74.27 95.97 79.58
C GLU A 218 74.28 97.00 80.73
N GLU A 219 73.42 96.84 81.74
CA GLU A 219 73.44 97.63 82.97
C GLU A 219 74.69 97.32 83.83
N ARG A 220 75.01 96.04 84.00
CA ARG A 220 76.26 95.58 84.68
C ARG A 220 77.51 96.18 84.03
N ASP A 221 77.57 96.20 82.70
CA ASP A 221 78.78 96.60 81.98
C ASP A 221 79.05 98.11 82.11
N LYS A 222 78.01 98.95 82.26
CA LYS A 222 78.14 100.38 82.60
C LYS A 222 78.73 100.59 84.01
N LEU A 223 78.22 99.87 85.01
CA LEU A 223 78.75 99.91 86.39
C LEU A 223 80.22 99.46 86.46
N SER A 224 80.65 98.56 85.56
CA SER A 224 82.04 98.10 85.47
C SER A 224 83.01 99.19 84.96
N ASP A 225 82.53 100.14 84.16
CA ASP A 225 83.36 101.24 83.65
C ASP A 225 83.42 102.44 84.62
N GLU A 226 82.35 102.72 85.37
CA GLU A 226 82.40 103.68 86.49
C GLU A 226 83.46 103.26 87.54
N LEU A 227 83.54 101.96 87.85
CA LEU A 227 84.47 101.42 88.86
C LEU A 227 85.95 101.57 88.47
N LYS A 228 86.26 101.63 87.17
CA LYS A 228 87.61 101.93 86.65
C LYS A 228 88.04 103.39 86.86
N SER A 229 87.09 104.31 87.01
CA SER A 229 87.41 105.72 87.25
C SER A 229 87.95 105.95 88.67
N LEU A 230 87.34 105.34 89.68
CA LEU A 230 87.78 105.43 91.09
C LEU A 230 89.16 104.80 91.35
N THR A 231 89.59 103.84 90.52
CA THR A 231 90.91 103.21 90.70
C THR A 231 92.06 104.16 90.35
N LYS A 232 91.82 105.18 89.52
CA LYS A 232 92.83 106.15 89.11
C LYS A 232 93.16 107.17 90.21
N THR A 233 92.15 107.64 90.95
CA THR A 233 92.31 108.64 92.02
C THR A 233 92.97 108.08 93.28
N ASN A 234 92.89 106.78 93.53
CA ASN A 234 93.52 106.14 94.70
C ASN A 234 95.05 105.96 94.56
N LEU A 235 95.62 106.13 93.37
CA LEU A 235 97.07 106.01 93.15
C LEU A 235 97.86 107.27 93.55
N GLU A 236 97.20 108.42 93.71
CA GLU A 236 97.85 109.71 93.99
C GLU A 236 98.18 109.91 95.49
N ILE A 237 97.79 108.97 96.36
CA ILE A 237 97.92 109.07 97.82
C ILE A 237 99.03 108.15 98.40
N ALA A 238 99.48 107.15 97.64
CA ALA A 238 100.28 106.03 98.17
C ALA A 238 101.82 106.23 98.18
N SER A 239 102.35 107.28 97.56
CA SER A 239 103.80 107.50 97.36
C SER A 239 104.43 108.55 98.29
N ALA A 240 103.67 109.11 99.23
CA ALA A 240 104.06 110.29 100.00
C ALA A 240 104.73 110.01 101.36
N LEU A 241 105.11 108.75 101.68
CA LEU A 241 105.79 108.40 102.93
C LEU A 241 107.03 107.50 102.72
N GLU A 242 108.15 108.18 102.44
CA GLU A 242 109.33 108.13 103.31
C GLU A 242 110.23 106.88 103.31
N GLU A 243 110.79 106.52 102.15
CA GLU A 243 112.16 105.99 102.12
C GLU A 243 113.18 107.14 102.17
N MET A 244 113.69 107.48 103.36
CA MET A 244 114.89 108.35 103.48
C MET A 244 115.94 107.86 104.50
N THR A 245 116.15 106.55 104.57
CA THR A 245 117.38 105.91 105.08
C THR A 245 117.47 104.49 104.51
N ILE A 246 117.88 104.29 103.26
CA ILE A 246 119.25 104.52 102.72
C ILE A 246 120.34 103.84 103.57
N THR A 247 120.72 102.64 103.11
CA THR A 247 122.00 101.92 103.28
C THR A 247 122.93 102.26 104.46
N LYS A 248 123.10 101.32 105.40
CA LYS A 248 124.31 100.49 105.67
C LYS A 248 123.91 99.54 106.83
N THR A 249 124.31 98.27 106.92
CA THR A 249 125.70 97.78 107.05
C THR A 249 125.90 96.35 106.54
N ASP A 250 127.10 96.08 106.07
CA ASP A 250 127.59 94.72 105.84
C ASP A 250 127.64 93.92 107.16
N VAL A 251 127.04 92.73 107.11
CA VAL A 251 127.58 91.44 107.57
C VAL A 251 128.72 91.50 108.60
N ASP A 252 128.50 90.98 109.82
CA ASP A 252 128.91 89.60 110.15
C ASP A 252 128.34 89.05 111.47
N LYS A 253 128.30 87.72 111.62
CA LYS A 253 127.99 87.03 112.88
C LYS A 253 128.59 85.61 113.02
N LYS A 254 129.91 85.56 113.22
CA LYS A 254 130.57 84.87 114.35
C LYS A 254 130.42 83.33 114.48
N ASN A 255 131.50 82.60 114.17
CA ASN A 255 132.07 81.62 115.11
C ASN A 255 133.54 81.26 114.79
N SER A 256 134.39 81.11 115.83
CA SER A 256 135.71 80.42 115.90
C SER A 256 136.64 80.44 114.65
N GLU A 257 137.85 81.03 114.64
CA GLU A 257 138.68 81.68 115.67
C GLU A 257 139.36 82.91 114.99
N LEU A 258 139.06 84.16 115.36
CA LEU A 258 139.65 84.98 116.44
C LEU A 258 141.19 85.20 116.38
N GLU A 259 141.55 86.39 115.85
CA GLU A 259 142.80 87.15 116.05
C GLU A 259 144.17 86.56 115.63
N ALA A 260 144.42 86.39 114.31
CA ALA A 260 145.75 86.68 113.72
C ALA A 260 145.79 86.85 112.18
N LYS A 261 146.30 88.00 111.72
CA LYS A 261 147.13 88.26 110.51
C LYS A 261 146.74 87.77 109.08
N THR A 262 146.24 88.72 108.27
CA THR A 262 147.03 89.46 107.21
C THR A 262 147.18 88.93 105.76
N ILE A 263 146.94 89.87 104.81
CA ILE A 263 147.33 89.98 103.37
C ILE A 263 146.46 89.20 102.33
N SER A 264 145.96 89.73 101.17
CA SER A 264 146.17 90.94 100.28
C SER A 264 146.77 90.52 98.92
N MET A 265 146.49 91.13 97.76
CA MET A 265 145.45 92.05 97.21
C MET A 265 145.39 91.77 95.68
N GLU A 266 144.34 92.11 94.92
CA GLU A 266 144.11 93.33 94.10
C GLU A 266 143.03 92.94 93.05
N ASN A 267 142.17 93.74 92.40
CA ASN A 267 141.66 95.13 92.48
C ASN A 267 140.21 95.10 91.88
N GLU A 268 139.21 95.94 92.17
CA GLU A 268 139.08 97.39 92.44
C GLU A 268 138.92 98.23 91.14
N HIS A 269 138.04 99.25 91.03
CA HIS A 269 137.23 99.95 92.06
C HIS A 269 135.87 100.54 91.55
N SER A 270 135.26 101.50 92.28
CA SER A 270 133.84 101.92 92.14
C SER A 270 133.53 103.40 92.52
N LYS A 271 132.37 103.95 92.07
CA LYS A 271 131.70 105.23 92.47
C LYS A 271 132.43 106.54 92.04
N ILE A 272 131.82 107.73 91.92
CA ILE A 272 130.92 108.52 92.84
C ILE A 272 129.91 109.41 92.07
N LYS A 273 128.97 110.05 92.81
CA LYS A 273 127.94 111.02 92.36
C LYS A 273 127.95 112.30 93.23
N GLU A 274 127.98 113.47 92.63
CA GLU A 274 127.74 114.84 93.18
C GLU A 274 127.59 115.82 91.99
N ASN A 275 127.22 117.10 92.07
CA ASN A 275 126.30 117.97 92.82
C ASN A 275 126.57 119.41 92.30
N LEU A 276 125.58 120.32 92.40
CA LEU A 276 125.74 121.80 92.45
C LEU A 276 126.48 122.57 91.32
N THR A 277 125.71 122.92 90.28
CA THR A 277 125.51 124.28 89.72
C THR A 277 126.49 125.43 90.05
N LYS A 278 126.92 126.20 89.02
CA LYS A 278 126.42 127.59 88.78
C LYS A 278 126.93 128.26 87.48
N GLU A 279 126.19 129.30 87.09
CA GLU A 279 126.54 130.49 86.27
C GLU A 279 127.09 130.35 84.83
N ASN A 280 126.38 131.05 83.91
CA ASN A 280 126.86 132.08 82.95
C ASN A 280 128.37 132.20 82.64
N SER A 281 128.78 132.50 81.40
CA SER A 281 128.02 132.76 80.15
C SER A 281 128.93 132.86 78.92
N GLU A 282 128.32 132.82 77.72
CA GLU A 282 128.89 133.33 76.44
C GLU A 282 130.17 132.58 75.93
N LEU A 283 130.70 132.75 74.71
CA LEU A 283 130.47 133.66 73.56
C LEU A 283 130.10 132.85 72.28
N LYS A 284 129.28 133.34 71.34
CA LYS A 284 129.52 134.41 70.32
C LYS A 284 130.58 133.95 69.29
N ILE A 285 130.26 133.74 68.01
CA ILE A 285 130.01 134.74 66.94
C ILE A 285 131.20 135.70 66.73
N GLU A 286 131.75 135.62 65.51
CA GLU A 286 132.54 136.61 64.75
C GLU A 286 133.73 137.36 65.40
N LEU A 287 134.93 136.98 64.94
CA LEU A 287 136.06 137.85 64.54
C LEU A 287 136.76 137.09 63.41
N GLU A 288 136.41 137.24 62.13
CA GLU A 288 136.42 138.45 61.30
C GLU A 288 137.77 139.20 61.27
N SER A 289 138.47 138.99 60.15
CA SER A 289 139.51 139.82 59.53
C SER A 289 140.96 139.85 60.06
N ILE A 290 141.86 139.46 59.15
CA ILE A 290 143.00 140.27 58.67
C ILE A 290 144.00 140.82 59.73
N LYS A 291 145.08 140.05 59.95
CA LYS A 291 146.47 140.56 60.03
C LYS A 291 147.48 139.40 59.87
N ASN A 292 147.83 138.93 58.69
CA ASN A 292 148.08 139.62 57.42
C ASN A 292 149.23 140.64 57.52
N SER A 293 150.47 140.13 57.55
CA SER A 293 151.58 140.59 56.70
C SER A 293 152.75 139.60 56.79
N LEU A 294 153.28 139.20 55.63
CA LEU A 294 154.69 138.95 55.26
C LEU A 294 155.71 138.54 56.37
N GLU A 295 156.65 137.63 56.09
CA GLU A 295 157.41 137.58 54.83
C GLU A 295 157.80 136.18 54.36
N LYS A 296 158.19 136.13 53.09
CA LYS A 296 158.80 135.01 52.37
C LYS A 296 160.21 135.46 51.95
N GLU A 297 161.04 134.53 51.49
CA GLU A 297 162.38 134.77 50.90
C GLU A 297 163.53 134.96 51.91
N ILE A 298 164.76 134.84 51.40
CA ILE A 298 166.05 134.75 52.11
C ILE A 298 166.26 133.42 52.90
N ASP A 299 167.12 132.49 52.46
CA ASP A 299 167.82 132.45 51.17
C ASP A 299 168.26 131.04 50.75
N GLU A 300 168.50 130.86 49.45
CA GLU A 300 169.15 129.69 48.87
C GLU A 300 170.68 129.79 48.98
N LEU A 301 171.22 129.47 50.17
CA LEU A 301 172.63 129.09 50.33
C LEU A 301 172.72 127.55 50.34
N LYS A 302 172.94 126.88 49.19
CA LYS A 302 174.14 126.94 48.33
C LYS A 302 175.43 126.94 49.17
N ASN A 303 176.39 126.03 48.95
CA ASN A 303 176.41 124.86 48.08
C ASN A 303 177.67 124.03 48.41
N LYS A 304 177.81 122.86 47.79
CA LYS A 304 179.10 122.34 47.30
C LYS A 304 180.31 122.27 48.27
N PHE A 305 180.08 121.98 49.54
CA PHE A 305 181.05 121.33 50.44
C PHE A 305 180.31 120.53 51.54
N GLU A 306 179.30 119.72 51.22
CA GLU A 306 179.35 118.41 50.50
C GLU A 306 179.84 117.22 51.33
N ASN A 307 179.24 116.06 51.05
CA ASN A 307 179.82 114.72 51.16
C ASN A 307 180.29 114.16 52.52
N GLN A 308 179.88 114.72 53.67
CA GLN A 308 180.09 114.00 54.96
C GLN A 308 178.97 114.02 56.01
N VAL A 309 178.11 115.05 56.09
CA VAL A 309 176.99 115.08 57.08
C VAL A 309 175.80 114.20 56.67
N LYS A 310 175.81 113.64 55.46
CA LYS A 310 174.68 112.94 54.81
C LYS A 310 174.27 111.60 55.44
N ASN A 311 174.92 111.16 56.52
CA ASN A 311 174.90 109.76 56.96
C ASN A 311 174.03 109.46 58.20
N ASN A 312 173.40 110.47 58.82
CA ASN A 312 172.64 110.32 60.07
C ASN A 312 171.11 110.55 59.92
N GLN A 313 170.60 110.80 58.71
CA GLN A 313 169.17 111.08 58.50
C GLN A 313 168.32 109.80 58.36
N GLU A 314 168.86 108.75 57.73
CA GLU A 314 168.10 107.56 57.29
C GLU A 314 167.45 106.75 58.42
N LEU A 315 167.90 106.93 59.67
CA LEU A 315 167.37 106.19 60.83
C LEU A 315 166.07 106.81 61.39
N LEU A 316 165.77 108.07 61.10
CA LEU A 316 164.55 108.75 61.58
C LEU A 316 163.35 108.49 60.65
N ASP A 317 163.61 108.27 59.35
CA ASP A 317 162.57 108.11 58.34
C ASP A 317 161.86 106.74 58.45
N GLN A 318 162.56 105.70 58.93
CA GLN A 318 161.98 104.36 59.14
C GLN A 318 160.93 104.32 60.27
N TYR A 319 161.13 105.09 61.35
CA TYR A 319 160.19 105.13 62.49
C TYR A 319 158.84 105.74 62.10
N ASN A 320 158.85 106.75 61.21
CA ASN A 320 157.64 107.46 60.82
C ASN A 320 156.78 106.70 59.79
N SER A 321 157.37 105.80 58.98
CA SER A 321 156.59 104.90 58.11
C SER A 321 155.74 103.93 58.92
N CYS A 322 156.37 103.21 59.86
CA CYS A 322 155.74 102.13 60.62
C CYS A 322 154.51 102.60 61.45
N LYS A 323 154.47 103.89 61.83
CA LYS A 323 153.31 104.49 62.50
C LYS A 323 152.11 104.70 61.57
N LYS A 324 152.30 104.94 60.27
CA LYS A 324 151.24 105.12 59.27
C LYS A 324 150.62 103.78 58.88
N ASP A 325 151.46 102.78 58.64
CA ASP A 325 151.05 101.43 58.22
C ASP A 325 150.11 100.77 59.26
N LEU A 326 150.32 101.07 60.55
CA LEU A 326 149.50 100.57 61.67
C LEU A 326 148.14 101.28 61.79
N GLN A 327 147.96 102.43 61.15
CA GLN A 327 146.69 103.17 61.14
C GLN A 327 145.76 102.67 60.00
N GLU A 328 146.31 102.41 58.80
CA GLU A 328 145.58 101.86 57.65
C GLU A 328 145.09 100.41 57.91
N LEU A 329 145.82 99.64 58.74
CA LEU A 329 145.40 98.29 59.16
C LEU A 329 144.18 98.28 60.09
N ASN A 330 143.95 99.34 60.88
CA ASN A 330 142.77 99.42 61.75
C ASN A 330 141.50 99.80 60.99
N GLU A 331 141.58 100.72 60.02
CA GLU A 331 140.42 101.12 59.20
C GLU A 331 139.87 99.93 58.38
N THR A 332 140.78 99.10 57.82
CA THR A 332 140.41 97.89 57.09
C THR A 332 139.77 96.80 57.97
N TYR A 333 140.20 96.67 59.23
CA TYR A 333 139.55 95.78 60.20
C TYR A 333 138.12 96.26 60.54
N THR A 334 137.92 97.57 60.77
CA THR A 334 136.59 98.11 61.06
C THR A 334 135.59 98.01 59.91
N ASN A 335 136.05 98.03 58.65
CA ASN A 335 135.15 97.83 57.51
C ASN A 335 134.71 96.37 57.38
N THR A 336 135.62 95.40 57.59
CA THR A 336 135.29 93.97 57.48
C THR A 336 134.35 93.47 58.58
N ASP A 337 134.42 94.01 59.81
CA ASP A 337 133.45 93.67 60.87
C ASP A 337 132.03 94.23 60.57
N ASN A 338 131.94 95.43 59.98
CA ASN A 338 130.67 96.00 59.55
C ASN A 338 130.02 95.19 58.41
N GLU A 339 130.79 94.75 57.42
CA GLU A 339 130.29 93.87 56.34
C GLU A 339 129.81 92.52 56.89
N LEU A 340 130.52 91.94 57.87
CA LEU A 340 130.12 90.71 58.55
C LEU A 340 128.80 90.89 59.35
N SER A 341 128.59 92.05 59.95
CA SER A 341 127.37 92.42 60.68
C SER A 341 126.16 92.55 59.74
N GLU A 342 126.31 93.20 58.58
CA GLU A 342 125.27 93.21 57.55
C GLU A 342 124.95 91.81 57.03
N CYS A 343 125.97 90.96 56.82
CA CYS A 343 125.79 89.62 56.30
C CYS A 343 124.94 88.74 57.24
N LYS A 344 125.18 88.82 58.56
CA LYS A 344 124.36 88.14 59.59
C LYS A 344 122.89 88.55 59.52
N LYS A 345 122.59 89.85 59.49
CA LYS A 345 121.20 90.37 59.36
C LYS A 345 120.50 89.89 58.08
N LYS A 346 121.24 89.74 56.97
CA LYS A 346 120.69 89.23 55.70
C LYS A 346 120.31 87.74 55.81
N PHE A 347 121.08 86.93 56.55
CA PHE A 347 120.75 85.51 56.77
C PHE A 347 119.61 85.30 57.79
N GLU A 348 119.55 86.05 58.89
CA GLU A 348 118.44 85.92 59.88
C GLU A 348 117.07 86.21 59.25
N ASN A 349 116.99 87.18 58.35
CA ASN A 349 115.78 87.49 57.57
C ASN A 349 115.43 86.40 56.54
N GLN A 350 116.39 85.64 56.02
CA GLN A 350 116.11 84.49 55.15
C GLN A 350 115.65 83.25 55.93
N ILE A 351 116.22 83.00 57.11
CA ILE A 351 115.84 81.87 57.96
C ILE A 351 114.40 82.01 58.45
N SER A 352 114.03 83.20 58.96
CA SER A 352 112.67 83.49 59.43
C SER A 352 111.61 83.37 58.31
N ALA A 353 111.91 83.86 57.09
CA ALA A 353 111.03 83.67 55.93
C ALA A 353 110.90 82.18 55.51
N SER A 354 111.96 81.39 55.65
CA SER A 354 111.95 79.95 55.37
C SER A 354 111.08 79.16 56.36
N GLU A 355 111.15 79.49 57.65
CA GLU A 355 110.31 78.87 58.68
C GLU A 355 108.81 79.11 58.47
N GLU A 356 108.42 80.30 58.02
CA GLU A 356 107.01 80.63 57.76
C GLU A 356 106.45 79.83 56.57
N MET A 357 107.24 79.70 55.50
CA MET A 357 106.94 78.83 54.35
C MET A 357 106.85 77.34 54.74
N ALA A 358 107.71 76.87 55.64
CA ALA A 358 107.68 75.50 56.16
C ALA A 358 106.42 75.21 56.98
N LYS A 359 105.99 76.15 57.85
CA LYS A 359 104.74 76.04 58.63
C LYS A 359 103.51 76.00 57.71
N LYS A 360 103.49 76.82 56.65
CA LYS A 360 102.38 76.88 55.68
C LYS A 360 102.24 75.58 54.86
N THR A 361 103.35 75.09 54.30
CA THR A 361 103.36 73.83 53.54
C THR A 361 103.05 72.59 54.40
N ALA A 362 103.38 72.60 55.69
CA ALA A 362 102.92 71.57 56.63
C ALA A 362 101.38 71.55 56.76
N THR A 363 100.74 72.72 56.95
CA THR A 363 99.27 72.78 57.07
C THR A 363 98.53 72.36 55.79
N GLU A 364 99.06 72.67 54.60
CA GLU A 364 98.50 72.22 53.32
C GLU A 364 98.67 70.71 53.11
N LYS A 365 99.79 70.13 53.58
CA LYS A 365 100.07 68.69 53.51
C LYS A 365 99.08 67.87 54.35
N ASP A 366 98.78 68.31 55.58
CA ASP A 366 97.81 67.62 56.44
C ASP A 366 96.37 67.77 55.92
N ALA A 367 96.03 68.95 55.36
CA ALA A 367 94.74 69.14 54.69
C ALA A 367 94.57 68.20 53.48
N LEU A 368 95.60 68.05 52.64
CA LEU A 368 95.60 67.10 51.52
C LEU A 368 95.58 65.64 51.98
N LYS A 369 96.29 65.29 53.06
CA LYS A 369 96.26 63.93 53.63
C LYS A 369 94.84 63.55 54.09
N ASN A 370 94.17 64.43 54.82
CA ASN A 370 92.79 64.22 55.26
C ASN A 370 91.84 64.09 54.05
N LYS A 371 92.04 64.90 52.99
CA LYS A 371 91.29 64.81 51.73
C LYS A 371 91.46 63.47 51.03
N ILE A 372 92.67 62.90 51.06
CA ILE A 372 92.98 61.58 50.50
C ILE A 372 92.34 60.47 51.33
N GLU A 373 92.36 60.57 52.67
CA GLU A 373 91.67 59.61 53.55
C GLU A 373 90.15 59.63 53.36
N GLU A 374 89.52 60.81 53.19
CA GLU A 374 88.10 60.92 52.78
C GLU A 374 87.84 60.23 51.44
N LEU A 375 88.69 60.45 50.43
CA LEU A 375 88.54 59.87 49.10
C LEU A 375 88.68 58.34 49.12
N ILE A 376 89.64 57.79 49.87
CA ILE A 376 89.80 56.34 50.04
C ILE A 376 88.56 55.71 50.71
N ILE A 377 87.93 56.41 51.66
CA ILE A 377 86.68 55.95 52.28
C ILE A 377 85.52 55.98 51.26
N THR A 378 85.40 57.02 50.44
CA THR A 378 84.34 57.07 49.41
C THR A 378 84.56 56.03 48.30
N GLU A 379 85.81 55.81 47.86
CA GLU A 379 86.17 54.75 46.91
C GLU A 379 85.83 53.35 47.47
N LYS A 380 86.15 53.07 48.74
CA LYS A 380 85.82 51.80 49.38
C LYS A 380 84.31 51.56 49.48
N ASN A 381 83.54 52.60 49.78
CA ASN A 381 82.07 52.54 49.82
C ASN A 381 81.46 52.37 48.41
N LEU A 382 82.03 53.03 47.39
CA LEU A 382 81.65 52.85 45.99
C LEU A 382 81.94 51.43 45.49
N ASN A 383 83.13 50.89 45.76
CA ASN A 383 83.49 49.52 45.39
C ASN A 383 82.62 48.47 46.10
N THR A 384 82.25 48.71 47.36
CA THR A 384 81.30 47.84 48.09
C THR A 384 79.90 47.89 47.46
N SER A 385 79.44 49.07 47.05
CA SER A 385 78.16 49.25 46.36
C SER A 385 78.16 48.63 44.96
N LEU A 386 79.23 48.81 44.19
CA LEU A 386 79.45 48.21 42.88
C LEU A 386 79.41 46.68 42.96
N LYS A 387 80.06 46.09 43.97
CA LYS A 387 80.03 44.64 44.21
C LYS A 387 78.61 44.14 44.53
N ASN A 388 77.85 44.87 45.34
CA ASN A 388 76.45 44.54 45.62
C ASN A 388 75.56 44.60 44.36
N GLU A 389 75.77 45.57 43.47
CA GLU A 389 75.04 45.62 42.19
C GLU A 389 75.49 44.52 41.21
N GLN A 390 76.78 44.19 41.14
CA GLN A 390 77.27 43.03 40.39
C GLN A 390 76.59 41.73 40.85
N ASP A 391 76.46 41.51 42.16
CA ASP A 391 75.85 40.30 42.71
C ASP A 391 74.31 40.26 42.56
N LYS A 392 73.66 41.42 42.39
CA LYS A 392 72.26 41.48 41.90
C LYS A 392 72.16 41.15 40.42
N VAL A 393 73.02 41.74 39.58
CA VAL A 393 73.05 41.51 38.13
C VAL A 393 73.31 40.03 37.81
N ASN A 394 74.21 39.37 38.55
CA ASN A 394 74.46 37.94 38.41
C ASN A 394 73.22 37.09 38.73
N LYS A 395 72.48 37.39 39.80
CA LYS A 395 71.22 36.70 40.14
C LYS A 395 70.13 36.92 39.10
N LEU A 396 70.00 38.15 38.58
CA LEU A 396 69.08 38.45 37.49
C LEU A 396 69.46 37.72 36.20
N LEU A 397 70.76 37.52 35.92
CA LEU A 397 71.23 36.68 34.81
C LEU A 397 70.87 35.20 35.00
N GLU A 398 71.05 34.64 36.20
CA GLU A 398 70.61 33.28 36.53
C GLU A 398 69.09 33.11 36.35
N GLU A 399 68.30 34.06 36.83
CA GLU A 399 66.85 34.06 36.70
C GLU A 399 66.39 34.23 35.24
N VAL A 400 67.00 35.12 34.47
CA VAL A 400 66.76 35.27 33.02
C VAL A 400 67.13 34.00 32.25
N ASN A 401 68.23 33.33 32.60
CA ASN A 401 68.63 32.06 31.98
C ASN A 401 67.63 30.94 32.29
N LYS A 402 67.15 30.84 33.54
CA LYS A 402 66.10 29.89 33.94
C LYS A 402 64.79 30.14 33.17
N ASN A 403 64.33 31.39 33.13
CA ASN A 403 63.12 31.79 32.40
C ASN A 403 63.26 31.56 30.89
N THR A 404 64.48 31.68 30.35
CA THR A 404 64.77 31.37 28.93
C THR A 404 64.72 29.86 28.65
N LEU A 405 65.18 29.03 29.58
CA LEU A 405 65.05 27.57 29.50
C LEU A 405 63.57 27.15 29.55
N GLU A 406 62.82 27.65 30.54
CA GLU A 406 61.38 27.37 30.68
C GLU A 406 60.57 27.81 29.46
N LYS A 407 60.90 28.97 28.87
CA LYS A 407 60.31 29.42 27.60
C LYS A 407 60.66 28.51 26.42
N SER A 408 61.87 27.96 26.35
CA SER A 408 62.26 26.98 25.33
C SER A 408 61.46 25.68 25.49
N GLU A 409 61.24 25.25 26.72
CA GLU A 409 60.49 24.04 27.06
C GLU A 409 58.98 24.19 26.78
N LEU A 410 58.38 25.33 27.17
CA LEU A 410 57.00 25.68 26.80
C LEU A 410 56.81 25.72 25.28
N ASN A 411 57.75 26.32 24.52
CA ASN A 411 57.67 26.35 23.07
C ASN A 411 57.72 24.95 22.44
N LYS A 412 58.54 24.03 22.97
CA LYS A 412 58.54 22.62 22.54
C LYS A 412 57.20 21.94 22.84
N GLN A 413 56.63 22.16 24.03
CA GLN A 413 55.33 21.62 24.40
C GLN A 413 54.20 22.18 23.51
N LEU A 414 54.21 23.48 23.22
CA LEU A 414 53.25 24.15 22.34
C LEU A 414 53.31 23.61 20.91
N ASN A 415 54.51 23.49 20.33
CA ASN A 415 54.69 22.90 18.99
C ASN A 415 54.19 21.44 18.96
N ASN A 416 54.54 20.63 19.96
CA ASN A 416 54.05 19.25 20.10
C ASN A 416 52.52 19.16 20.29
N LEU A 417 51.87 20.23 20.74
CA LEU A 417 50.41 20.34 20.84
C LEU A 417 49.80 20.72 19.48
N SER A 418 50.37 21.71 18.79
CA SER A 418 49.95 22.07 17.41
C SER A 418 50.06 20.86 16.48
N ASP A 419 51.21 20.18 16.47
CA ASP A 419 51.45 18.95 15.70
C ASP A 419 50.45 17.81 15.98
N LYS A 420 49.72 17.86 17.10
CA LYS A 420 48.62 16.92 17.41
C LYS A 420 47.28 17.46 16.91
N TYR A 421 46.97 18.73 17.15
CA TYR A 421 45.76 19.36 16.63
C TYR A 421 45.72 19.34 15.10
N ASP A 422 46.81 19.73 14.43
CA ASP A 422 47.00 19.65 12.97
C ASP A 422 46.74 18.25 12.39
N LYS A 423 47.02 17.19 13.16
CA LYS A 423 46.80 15.79 12.75
C LYS A 423 45.35 15.37 13.00
N GLN A 424 44.79 15.73 14.15
CA GLN A 424 43.37 15.48 14.45
C GLN A 424 42.45 16.23 13.49
N GLU A 425 42.73 17.50 13.17
CA GLU A 425 41.97 18.28 12.20
C GLU A 425 41.96 17.61 10.83
N LYS A 426 43.12 17.15 10.33
CA LYS A 426 43.22 16.41 9.06
C LYS A 426 42.46 15.09 9.11
N GLU A 427 42.48 14.38 10.24
CA GLU A 427 41.73 13.13 10.43
C GLU A 427 40.21 13.37 10.47
N TYR A 428 39.74 14.40 11.18
CA TYR A 428 38.33 14.78 11.23
C TYR A 428 37.83 15.32 9.88
N ASN A 429 38.60 16.15 9.18
CA ASN A 429 38.23 16.63 7.84
C ASN A 429 38.16 15.48 6.82
N ASN A 430 39.05 14.48 6.92
CA ASN A 430 38.95 13.27 6.09
C ASN A 430 37.69 12.46 6.41
N LYS A 431 37.36 12.26 7.70
CA LYS A 431 36.11 11.59 8.12
C LYS A 431 34.86 12.36 7.65
N LEU A 432 34.85 13.69 7.77
CA LEU A 432 33.78 14.55 7.31
C LEU A 432 33.57 14.44 5.78
N ASN A 433 34.65 14.43 5.01
CA ASN A 433 34.60 14.26 3.55
C ASN A 433 34.10 12.87 3.12
N ILE A 434 34.34 11.82 3.90
CA ILE A 434 33.78 10.48 3.65
C ILE A 434 32.28 10.48 3.95
N LEU A 435 31.88 10.92 5.15
CA LEU A 435 30.47 11.00 5.57
C LEU A 435 29.63 11.92 4.65
N SER A 436 30.22 12.99 4.10
CA SER A 436 29.54 13.85 3.12
C SER A 436 29.20 13.09 1.84
N LYS A 437 30.13 12.27 1.32
CA LYS A 437 29.89 11.45 0.13
C LYS A 437 28.89 10.33 0.38
N GLU A 438 28.99 9.66 1.53
CA GLU A 438 28.02 8.64 1.94
C GLU A 438 26.60 9.23 2.04
N ASN A 439 26.45 10.47 2.57
CA ASN A 439 25.18 11.19 2.55
C ASN A 439 24.71 11.60 1.13
N GLU A 440 25.62 12.02 0.24
CA GLU A 440 25.26 12.32 -1.16
C GLU A 440 24.77 11.08 -1.92
N GLU A 441 25.37 9.92 -1.67
CA GLU A 441 24.95 8.63 -2.24
C GLU A 441 23.62 8.15 -1.64
N LEU A 442 23.45 8.27 -0.31
CA LEU A 442 22.18 7.97 0.36
C LEU A 442 21.04 8.88 -0.11
N ASN A 443 21.29 10.17 -0.32
CA ASN A 443 20.28 11.11 -0.83
C ASN A 443 19.85 10.77 -2.26
N LYS A 444 20.78 10.47 -3.18
CA LYS A 444 20.44 10.00 -4.54
C LYS A 444 19.58 8.74 -4.50
N LYS A 445 19.95 7.78 -3.65
CA LYS A 445 19.23 6.52 -3.48
C LYS A 445 17.84 6.72 -2.85
N PHE A 446 17.68 7.74 -2.00
CA PHE A 446 16.39 8.16 -1.46
C PHE A 446 15.53 8.85 -2.52
N GLU A 447 16.10 9.70 -3.39
CA GLU A 447 15.40 10.30 -4.53
C GLU A 447 14.92 9.24 -5.53
N GLU A 448 15.77 8.26 -5.87
CA GLU A 448 15.40 7.08 -6.69
C GLU A 448 14.24 6.28 -6.07
N LEU A 449 14.33 5.94 -4.78
CA LEU A 449 13.27 5.22 -4.07
C LEU A 449 11.97 6.02 -3.97
N SER A 450 12.05 7.34 -3.80
CA SER A 450 10.89 8.24 -3.74
C SER A 450 10.20 8.36 -5.10
N SER A 451 10.98 8.39 -6.19
CA SER A 451 10.47 8.33 -7.57
C SER A 451 9.77 7.00 -7.87
N ASN A 452 10.41 5.88 -7.51
CA ASN A 452 9.83 4.54 -7.68
C ASN A 452 8.54 4.37 -6.84
N LYS A 453 8.49 4.92 -5.62
CA LYS A 453 7.28 4.96 -4.79
C LYS A 453 6.13 5.67 -5.50
N TYR A 454 6.38 6.84 -6.10
CA TYR A 454 5.36 7.60 -6.82
C TYR A 454 4.79 6.84 -8.02
N LEU A 455 5.65 6.14 -8.78
CA LEU A 455 5.21 5.28 -9.90
C LEU A 455 4.33 4.12 -9.41
N LEU A 456 4.72 3.45 -8.32
CA LEU A 456 3.92 2.38 -7.70
C LEU A 456 2.58 2.89 -7.13
N GLU A 457 2.54 4.10 -6.55
CA GLU A 457 1.30 4.69 -6.03
C GLU A 457 0.30 5.02 -7.16
N GLU A 458 0.77 5.48 -8.33
CA GLU A 458 -0.10 5.71 -9.50
C GLU A 458 -0.49 4.38 -10.20
N GLU A 459 0.38 3.37 -10.24
CA GLU A 459 0.02 2.03 -10.74
C GLU A 459 -1.08 1.38 -9.89
N VAL A 460 -0.96 1.42 -8.56
CA VAL A 460 -1.99 0.95 -7.61
C VAL A 460 -3.31 1.73 -7.80
N ARG A 461 -3.25 3.02 -8.12
CA ARG A 461 -4.44 3.84 -8.41
C ARG A 461 -5.12 3.43 -9.72
N VAL A 462 -4.36 3.14 -10.78
CA VAL A 462 -4.89 2.62 -12.05
C VAL A 462 -5.52 1.24 -11.86
N LEU A 463 -4.87 0.35 -11.10
CA LEU A 463 -5.41 -0.98 -10.78
C LEU A 463 -6.75 -0.88 -10.04
N LYS A 464 -6.87 -0.02 -9.03
CA LYS A 464 -8.16 0.23 -8.34
C LYS A 464 -9.25 0.75 -9.26
N SER A 465 -8.93 1.69 -10.15
CA SER A 465 -9.93 2.17 -11.14
C SER A 465 -10.38 1.09 -12.12
N ASN A 466 -9.57 0.05 -12.35
CA ASN A 466 -9.98 -1.10 -13.15
C ASN A 466 -10.77 -2.13 -12.31
N GLU A 467 -10.41 -2.33 -11.05
CA GLU A 467 -11.18 -3.12 -10.09
C GLU A 467 -12.63 -2.58 -9.95
N GLU A 468 -12.79 -1.27 -9.78
CA GLU A 468 -14.09 -0.58 -9.72
C GLU A 468 -14.94 -0.81 -10.99
N LYS A 469 -14.33 -0.80 -12.19
CA LYS A 469 -15.02 -1.09 -13.45
C LYS A 469 -15.46 -2.55 -13.52
N MET A 470 -14.57 -3.49 -13.21
CA MET A 470 -14.89 -4.91 -13.22
C MET A 470 -15.97 -5.28 -12.20
N GLN A 471 -15.99 -4.62 -11.03
CA GLN A 471 -17.10 -4.74 -10.06
C GLN A 471 -18.42 -4.23 -10.65
N SER A 472 -18.43 -3.10 -11.38
CA SER A 472 -19.64 -2.60 -12.05
C SER A 472 -20.10 -3.47 -13.23
N GLU A 473 -19.19 -4.10 -13.96
CA GLU A 473 -19.50 -5.07 -15.02
C GLU A 473 -20.07 -6.37 -14.44
N LEU A 474 -19.48 -6.88 -13.35
CA LEU A 474 -20.01 -8.03 -12.61
C LEU A 474 -21.40 -7.74 -12.02
N ALA A 475 -21.66 -6.53 -11.53
CA ALA A 475 -23.00 -6.16 -11.07
C ALA A 475 -24.02 -6.21 -12.22
N GLY A 476 -23.73 -5.58 -13.36
CA GLY A 476 -24.64 -5.60 -14.53
C GLY A 476 -24.84 -6.99 -15.15
N LEU A 477 -23.83 -7.88 -15.07
CA LEU A 477 -23.98 -9.29 -15.43
C LEU A 477 -24.82 -10.08 -14.41
N THR A 478 -24.79 -9.70 -13.14
CA THR A 478 -25.64 -10.30 -12.09
C THR A 478 -27.10 -9.91 -12.32
N ASP A 479 -27.38 -8.61 -12.46
CA ASP A 479 -28.71 -8.08 -12.76
C ASP A 479 -29.33 -8.74 -14.01
N ALA A 480 -28.52 -8.96 -15.05
CA ALA A 480 -28.95 -9.63 -16.28
C ALA A 480 -29.22 -11.15 -16.08
N ASN A 481 -28.44 -11.83 -15.25
CA ASN A 481 -28.63 -13.25 -14.94
C ASN A 481 -29.87 -13.47 -14.05
N ASP A 482 -30.14 -12.56 -13.12
CA ASP A 482 -31.34 -12.60 -12.28
C ASP A 482 -32.60 -12.38 -13.14
N GLY A 483 -32.59 -11.38 -14.05
CA GLY A 483 -33.68 -11.18 -15.01
C GLY A 483 -33.91 -12.35 -15.97
N LEU A 484 -32.85 -13.02 -16.43
CA LEU A 484 -32.97 -14.28 -17.20
C LEU A 484 -33.53 -15.43 -16.36
N SER A 485 -33.27 -15.44 -15.05
CA SER A 485 -33.82 -16.45 -14.14
C SER A 485 -35.32 -16.25 -13.93
N GLU A 486 -35.78 -15.00 -13.75
CA GLU A 486 -37.21 -14.66 -13.73
C GLU A 486 -37.93 -15.05 -15.04
N GLU A 487 -37.29 -14.84 -16.20
CA GLU A 487 -37.85 -15.25 -17.50
C GLU A 487 -37.94 -16.78 -17.63
N ILE A 488 -36.94 -17.53 -17.13
CA ILE A 488 -36.97 -19.00 -17.10
C ILE A 488 -38.08 -19.52 -16.19
N GLU A 489 -38.29 -18.95 -15.00
CA GLU A 489 -39.39 -19.33 -14.11
C GLU A 489 -40.76 -19.05 -14.75
N ALA A 490 -40.93 -17.90 -15.39
CA ALA A 490 -42.15 -17.56 -16.12
C ALA A 490 -42.44 -18.53 -17.28
N LEU A 491 -41.40 -18.95 -18.03
CA LEU A 491 -41.50 -19.94 -19.10
C LEU A 491 -41.80 -21.35 -18.57
N GLN A 492 -41.25 -21.75 -17.42
CA GLN A 492 -41.59 -23.01 -16.76
C GLN A 492 -43.06 -23.04 -16.31
N TYR A 493 -43.55 -21.97 -15.68
CA TYR A 493 -44.96 -21.86 -15.28
C TYR A 493 -45.91 -21.89 -16.50
N ALA A 494 -45.54 -21.22 -17.60
CA ALA A 494 -46.29 -21.28 -18.85
C ALA A 494 -46.31 -22.70 -19.45
N LYS A 495 -45.18 -23.43 -19.40
CA LYS A 495 -45.07 -24.83 -19.83
C LYS A 495 -45.98 -25.74 -18.99
N GLU A 496 -45.93 -25.64 -17.66
CA GLU A 496 -46.80 -26.45 -16.79
C GLU A 496 -48.28 -26.22 -17.07
N LYS A 497 -48.70 -24.97 -17.33
CA LYS A 497 -50.07 -24.65 -17.72
C LYS A 497 -50.47 -25.34 -19.03
N LEU A 498 -49.61 -25.31 -20.04
CA LEU A 498 -49.85 -25.98 -21.33
C LEU A 498 -49.87 -27.50 -21.21
N GLU A 499 -49.00 -28.10 -20.40
CA GLU A 499 -49.01 -29.55 -20.13
C GLU A 499 -50.30 -29.99 -19.41
N ASN A 500 -50.84 -29.16 -18.51
CA ASN A 500 -52.15 -29.40 -17.88
C ASN A 500 -53.31 -29.29 -18.88
N GLU A 501 -53.30 -28.29 -19.77
CA GLU A 501 -54.31 -28.15 -20.84
C GLU A 501 -54.28 -29.33 -21.81
N ILE A 502 -53.08 -29.76 -22.24
CA ILE A 502 -52.89 -30.96 -23.08
C ILE A 502 -53.42 -32.22 -22.37
N ASN A 503 -53.16 -32.39 -21.08
CA ASN A 503 -53.62 -33.56 -20.33
C ASN A 503 -55.14 -33.56 -20.08
N LEU A 504 -55.78 -32.39 -20.02
CA LEU A 504 -57.25 -32.28 -20.05
C LEU A 504 -57.81 -32.68 -21.42
N SER A 505 -57.25 -32.16 -22.51
CA SER A 505 -57.69 -32.50 -23.87
C SER A 505 -57.49 -33.98 -24.21
N LYS A 506 -56.44 -34.63 -23.71
CA LYS A 506 -56.24 -36.09 -23.83
C LYS A 506 -57.38 -36.88 -23.17
N LYS A 507 -57.73 -36.55 -21.92
CA LYS A 507 -58.85 -37.19 -21.21
C LYS A 507 -60.20 -36.98 -21.88
N GLU A 508 -60.39 -35.83 -22.53
CA GLU A 508 -61.60 -35.55 -23.31
C GLU A 508 -61.64 -36.38 -24.60
N ASN A 509 -60.51 -36.54 -25.30
CA ASN A 509 -60.39 -37.48 -26.42
C ASN A 509 -60.62 -38.95 -25.99
N GLU A 510 -59.98 -39.43 -24.93
CA GLU A 510 -60.17 -40.79 -24.38
C GLU A 510 -61.66 -41.08 -24.12
N LYS A 511 -62.38 -40.10 -23.57
CA LYS A 511 -63.82 -40.17 -23.33
C LYS A 511 -64.63 -40.19 -24.64
N LEU A 512 -64.27 -39.37 -25.62
CA LEU A 512 -64.92 -39.35 -26.95
C LEU A 512 -64.67 -40.66 -27.72
N GLU A 513 -63.49 -41.25 -27.61
CA GLU A 513 -63.16 -42.57 -28.19
C GLU A 513 -63.99 -43.68 -27.53
N SER A 514 -64.14 -43.66 -26.20
CA SER A 514 -65.04 -44.60 -25.49
C SER A 514 -66.50 -44.45 -25.95
N GLN A 515 -66.98 -43.21 -26.09
CA GLN A 515 -68.34 -42.95 -26.60
C GLN A 515 -68.52 -43.34 -28.07
N LEU A 516 -67.47 -43.26 -28.89
CA LEU A 516 -67.49 -43.77 -30.27
C LEU A 516 -67.49 -45.30 -30.32
N ALA A 517 -66.82 -45.97 -29.39
CA ALA A 517 -66.86 -47.43 -29.24
C ALA A 517 -68.25 -47.90 -28.82
N GLU A 518 -68.84 -47.31 -27.78
CA GLU A 518 -70.21 -47.61 -27.32
C GLU A 518 -71.25 -47.41 -28.44
N ASN A 519 -71.18 -46.29 -29.18
CA ASN A 519 -72.09 -46.04 -30.30
C ASN A 519 -71.88 -47.02 -31.48
N LYS A 520 -70.65 -47.47 -31.74
CA LYS A 520 -70.39 -48.53 -32.72
C LYS A 520 -70.99 -49.85 -32.28
N GLU A 521 -70.73 -50.28 -31.05
CA GLU A 521 -71.26 -51.54 -30.51
C GLU A 521 -72.80 -51.53 -30.51
N TYR A 522 -73.43 -50.42 -30.11
CA TYR A 522 -74.88 -50.24 -30.23
C TYR A 522 -75.35 -50.38 -31.69
N SER A 523 -74.67 -49.72 -32.63
CA SER A 523 -75.03 -49.75 -34.05
C SER A 523 -74.86 -51.14 -34.68
N GLU A 524 -73.79 -51.85 -34.34
CA GLU A 524 -73.50 -53.21 -34.79
C GLU A 524 -74.52 -54.22 -34.22
N ASN A 525 -74.91 -54.07 -32.95
CA ASN A 525 -76.00 -54.85 -32.36
C ASN A 525 -77.37 -54.55 -33.01
N GLU A 526 -77.68 -53.28 -33.31
CA GLU A 526 -78.91 -52.93 -34.02
C GLU A 526 -78.93 -53.50 -35.45
N ILE A 527 -77.80 -53.43 -36.17
CA ILE A 527 -77.61 -54.06 -37.49
C ILE A 527 -77.77 -55.58 -37.40
N SER A 528 -77.21 -56.23 -36.37
CA SER A 528 -77.37 -57.68 -36.14
C SER A 528 -78.84 -58.06 -35.99
N SER A 529 -79.58 -57.37 -35.11
CA SER A 529 -81.02 -57.63 -34.90
C SER A 529 -81.87 -57.41 -36.18
N LYS A 530 -81.48 -56.45 -37.03
CA LYS A 530 -82.12 -56.23 -38.34
C LYS A 530 -81.78 -57.35 -39.32
N ASN A 531 -80.55 -57.84 -39.33
CA ASN A 531 -80.13 -58.98 -40.16
C ASN A 531 -80.83 -60.28 -39.75
N GLU A 532 -80.99 -60.56 -38.45
CA GLU A 532 -81.81 -61.67 -37.95
C GLU A 532 -83.26 -61.56 -38.45
N LYS A 533 -83.84 -60.36 -38.38
CA LYS A 533 -85.22 -60.10 -38.84
C LYS A 533 -85.36 -60.21 -40.36
N ILE A 534 -84.35 -59.80 -41.13
CA ILE A 534 -84.28 -60.02 -42.59
C ILE A 534 -84.18 -61.51 -42.91
N ASN A 535 -83.33 -62.26 -42.21
CA ASN A 535 -83.19 -63.71 -42.38
C ASN A 535 -84.50 -64.45 -42.07
N HIS A 536 -85.22 -64.05 -41.03
CA HIS A 536 -86.54 -64.58 -40.71
C HIS A 536 -87.57 -64.28 -41.82
N LEU A 537 -87.62 -63.03 -42.31
CA LEU A 537 -88.52 -62.64 -43.41
C LEU A 537 -88.18 -63.35 -44.74
N ASN A 538 -86.90 -63.59 -45.02
CA ASN A 538 -86.47 -64.36 -46.19
C ASN A 538 -86.93 -65.83 -46.07
N SER A 539 -86.82 -66.45 -44.89
CA SER A 539 -87.32 -67.80 -44.66
C SER A 539 -88.86 -67.88 -44.78
N GLU A 540 -89.60 -66.86 -44.31
CA GLU A 540 -91.03 -66.76 -44.59
C GLU A 540 -91.32 -66.63 -46.10
N LEU A 541 -90.53 -65.83 -46.83
CA LEU A 541 -90.68 -65.63 -48.26
C LEU A 541 -90.47 -66.95 -49.03
N GLU A 542 -89.39 -67.68 -48.76
CA GLU A 542 -89.12 -69.01 -49.32
C GLU A 542 -90.28 -69.98 -49.07
N SER A 543 -90.83 -70.00 -47.84
CA SER A 543 -91.98 -70.85 -47.52
C SER A 543 -93.24 -70.51 -48.34
N LYS A 544 -93.44 -69.22 -48.66
CA LYS A 544 -94.54 -68.73 -49.50
C LYS A 544 -94.28 -69.00 -50.98
N GLU A 545 -93.04 -68.90 -51.46
CA GLU A 545 -92.67 -69.29 -52.83
C GLU A 545 -92.85 -70.78 -53.08
N ILE A 546 -92.45 -71.64 -52.13
CA ILE A 546 -92.69 -73.09 -52.18
C ILE A 546 -94.20 -73.39 -52.22
N SER A 547 -94.99 -72.63 -51.47
CA SER A 547 -96.45 -72.76 -51.45
C SER A 547 -97.09 -72.28 -52.76
N LEU A 548 -96.58 -71.20 -53.37
CA LEU A 548 -97.00 -70.70 -54.68
C LEU A 548 -96.66 -71.68 -55.81
N LYS A 549 -95.46 -72.28 -55.79
CA LYS A 549 -95.06 -73.31 -56.76
C LYS A 549 -96.03 -74.50 -56.76
N LYS A 550 -96.35 -75.05 -55.58
CA LYS A 550 -97.35 -76.12 -55.42
C LYS A 550 -98.74 -75.72 -55.93
N LEU A 551 -99.18 -74.49 -55.64
CA LEU A 551 -100.47 -73.99 -56.11
C LEU A 551 -100.50 -73.83 -57.64
N ASN A 552 -99.36 -73.46 -58.25
CA ASN A 552 -99.22 -73.36 -59.71
C ASN A 552 -99.16 -74.76 -60.38
N GLU A 553 -98.46 -75.72 -59.79
CA GLU A 553 -98.47 -77.14 -60.20
C GLU A 553 -99.90 -77.72 -60.14
N GLU A 554 -100.66 -77.44 -59.08
CA GLU A 554 -102.08 -77.78 -59.00
C GLU A 554 -102.91 -77.10 -60.12
N LEU A 555 -102.65 -75.82 -60.41
CA LEU A 555 -103.37 -75.07 -61.43
C LEU A 555 -103.09 -75.62 -62.83
N GLU A 556 -101.83 -75.94 -63.16
CA GLU A 556 -101.44 -76.60 -64.40
C GLU A 556 -102.09 -77.98 -64.54
N SER A 557 -102.17 -78.75 -63.45
CA SER A 557 -102.89 -80.03 -63.46
C SER A 557 -104.38 -79.87 -63.78
N LYS A 558 -105.03 -78.83 -63.23
CA LYS A 558 -106.43 -78.49 -63.49
C LYS A 558 -106.64 -78.02 -64.93
N ILE A 559 -105.76 -77.17 -65.47
CA ILE A 559 -105.77 -76.76 -66.88
C ILE A 559 -105.64 -77.98 -67.80
N SER A 560 -104.76 -78.94 -67.48
CA SER A 560 -104.65 -80.20 -68.24
C SER A 560 -105.92 -81.05 -68.19
N THR A 561 -106.70 -81.02 -67.10
CA THR A 561 -108.02 -81.67 -67.06
C THR A 561 -109.09 -80.90 -67.84
N THR A 562 -109.07 -79.56 -67.82
CA THR A 562 -110.00 -78.73 -68.61
C THR A 562 -109.82 -78.98 -70.10
N ILE A 563 -108.57 -78.97 -70.61
CA ILE A 563 -108.27 -79.21 -72.03
C ILE A 563 -108.78 -80.60 -72.51
N LYS A 564 -108.77 -81.61 -71.63
CA LYS A 564 -109.34 -82.93 -71.94
C LYS A 564 -110.87 -82.89 -72.03
N LEU A 565 -111.52 -82.17 -71.12
CA LEU A 565 -112.99 -82.00 -71.11
C LEU A 565 -113.47 -81.14 -72.29
N GLU A 566 -112.72 -80.11 -72.67
CA GLU A 566 -112.97 -79.30 -73.86
C GLU A 566 -112.90 -80.16 -75.13
N LYS A 567 -111.90 -81.04 -75.25
CA LYS A 567 -111.82 -81.98 -76.37
C LYS A 567 -112.96 -83.02 -76.37
N GLU A 568 -113.33 -83.58 -75.22
CA GLU A 568 -114.51 -84.46 -75.13
C GLU A 568 -115.83 -83.73 -75.49
N LEU A 569 -115.87 -82.41 -75.34
CA LEU A 569 -117.00 -81.58 -75.78
C LEU A 569 -117.00 -81.38 -77.29
N GLU A 570 -115.83 -81.13 -77.88
CA GLU A 570 -115.60 -81.00 -79.33
C GLU A 570 -115.97 -82.30 -80.07
N ASP A 571 -115.43 -83.45 -79.64
CA ASP A 571 -115.76 -84.78 -80.18
C ASP A 571 -117.28 -85.06 -80.12
N LYS A 572 -117.98 -84.57 -79.08
CA LYS A 572 -119.45 -84.71 -78.95
C LYS A 572 -120.24 -83.72 -79.80
N GLN A 573 -119.71 -82.53 -80.07
CA GLN A 573 -120.34 -81.56 -80.98
C GLN A 573 -120.33 -82.09 -82.42
N ASP A 574 -119.23 -82.69 -82.88
CA ASP A 574 -119.15 -83.32 -84.21
C ASP A 574 -120.14 -84.49 -84.38
N ILE A 575 -120.33 -85.31 -83.34
CA ILE A 575 -121.35 -86.37 -83.34
C ILE A 575 -122.76 -85.76 -83.49
N LEU A 576 -123.03 -84.67 -82.77
CA LEU A 576 -124.32 -83.95 -82.82
C LEU A 576 -124.57 -83.31 -84.20
N LEU A 577 -123.50 -82.79 -84.84
CA LEU A 577 -123.55 -82.18 -86.16
C LEU A 577 -123.85 -83.20 -87.26
N ASN A 578 -123.27 -84.41 -87.17
CA ASN A 578 -123.62 -85.53 -88.05
C ASN A 578 -125.07 -86.00 -87.84
N LEU A 579 -125.50 -86.18 -86.58
CA LEU A 579 -126.89 -86.55 -86.25
C LEU A 579 -127.92 -85.52 -86.77
N LYS A 580 -127.59 -84.23 -86.76
CA LYS A 580 -128.43 -83.16 -87.33
C LYS A 580 -128.61 -83.31 -88.83
N ARG A 581 -127.54 -83.60 -89.58
CA ARG A 581 -127.60 -83.83 -91.03
C ARG A 581 -128.46 -85.05 -91.38
N ASP A 582 -128.35 -86.13 -90.60
CA ASP A 582 -129.15 -87.35 -90.79
C ASP A 582 -130.65 -87.14 -90.49
N ILE A 583 -131.01 -86.14 -89.68
CA ILE A 583 -132.39 -85.70 -89.46
C ILE A 583 -132.89 -84.90 -90.68
N GLU A 584 -132.11 -83.90 -91.13
CA GLU A 584 -132.45 -83.08 -92.31
C GLU A 584 -132.66 -83.94 -93.56
N GLU A 585 -131.85 -84.98 -93.76
CA GLU A 585 -131.98 -85.92 -94.89
C GLU A 585 -133.23 -86.83 -94.79
N LYS A 586 -133.83 -86.97 -93.60
CA LYS A 586 -135.11 -87.68 -93.41
C LYS A 586 -136.32 -86.75 -93.51
N GLU A 587 -136.21 -85.51 -93.05
CA GLU A 587 -137.24 -84.49 -93.26
C GLU A 587 -137.47 -84.23 -94.77
N PHE A 588 -136.40 -84.20 -95.57
CA PHE A 588 -136.51 -84.11 -97.03
C PHE A 588 -137.36 -85.24 -97.63
N LYS A 589 -137.08 -86.49 -97.26
CA LYS A 589 -137.80 -87.69 -97.74
C LYS A 589 -139.25 -87.75 -97.26
N ILE A 590 -139.56 -87.19 -96.09
CA ILE A 590 -140.94 -87.05 -95.60
C ILE A 590 -141.72 -86.06 -96.46
N ASN A 591 -141.11 -84.92 -96.83
CA ASN A 591 -141.76 -83.91 -97.67
C ASN A 591 -142.02 -84.40 -99.11
N GLU A 592 -141.15 -85.26 -99.64
CA GLU A 592 -141.35 -85.93 -100.94
C GLU A 592 -142.62 -86.80 -100.93
N VAL A 593 -142.80 -87.63 -99.90
CA VAL A 593 -144.00 -88.47 -99.69
C VAL A 593 -145.27 -87.64 -99.53
N TYR A 594 -145.22 -86.48 -98.86
CA TYR A 594 -146.38 -85.58 -98.77
C TYR A 594 -146.84 -85.07 -100.15
N SER A 595 -145.92 -84.79 -101.08
CA SER A 595 -146.26 -84.34 -102.43
C SER A 595 -146.89 -85.45 -103.30
N GLU A 596 -146.56 -86.72 -103.05
CA GLU A 596 -147.24 -87.84 -103.70
C GLU A 596 -148.66 -88.07 -103.15
N LEU A 597 -148.85 -87.91 -101.84
CA LEU A 597 -150.15 -88.06 -101.18
C LEU A 597 -151.20 -87.04 -101.70
N GLU A 598 -150.75 -85.82 -101.97
CA GLU A 598 -151.60 -84.73 -102.48
C GLU A 598 -152.14 -85.03 -103.89
N LYS A 599 -151.35 -85.67 -104.75
CA LYS A 599 -151.79 -86.12 -106.09
C LYS A 599 -152.81 -87.25 -106.02
N VAL A 600 -152.57 -88.26 -105.18
CA VAL A 600 -153.49 -89.39 -104.97
C VAL A 600 -154.84 -88.91 -104.41
N THR A 601 -154.84 -87.84 -103.60
CA THR A 601 -156.06 -87.22 -103.09
C THR A 601 -156.90 -86.59 -104.21
N TYR A 602 -156.26 -85.91 -105.18
CA TYR A 602 -156.94 -85.32 -106.33
C TYR A 602 -157.59 -86.39 -107.25
N GLU A 603 -156.88 -87.48 -107.53
CA GLU A 603 -157.42 -88.60 -108.34
C GLU A 603 -158.62 -89.29 -107.66
N TYR A 604 -158.63 -89.35 -106.32
CA TYR A 604 -159.74 -89.91 -105.54
C TYR A 604 -161.01 -89.03 -105.59
N GLU A 605 -160.86 -87.70 -105.56
CA GLU A 605 -162.00 -86.77 -105.70
C GLU A 605 -162.65 -86.87 -107.10
N GLU A 606 -161.84 -87.02 -108.15
CA GLU A 606 -162.36 -87.16 -109.53
C GLU A 606 -163.14 -88.48 -109.71
N GLN A 607 -162.62 -89.61 -109.21
CA GLN A 607 -163.36 -90.89 -109.24
C GLN A 607 -164.64 -90.85 -108.40
N THR A 608 -164.63 -90.17 -107.25
CA THR A 608 -165.81 -90.01 -106.39
C THR A 608 -166.96 -89.29 -107.11
N LYS A 609 -166.64 -88.39 -108.04
CA LYS A 609 -167.61 -87.66 -108.87
C LYS A 609 -168.32 -88.59 -109.86
N VAL A 610 -167.55 -89.37 -110.63
CA VAL A 610 -168.05 -90.36 -111.61
C VAL A 610 -168.92 -91.42 -110.92
N LEU A 611 -168.54 -91.86 -109.71
CA LEU A 611 -169.29 -92.84 -108.93
C LEU A 611 -170.71 -92.37 -108.57
N ASN A 612 -170.95 -91.06 -108.43
CA ASN A 612 -172.28 -90.54 -108.13
C ASN A 612 -173.18 -90.43 -109.38
N GLU A 613 -172.62 -90.04 -110.54
CA GLU A 613 -173.36 -90.08 -111.82
C GLU A 613 -173.83 -91.50 -112.20
N CYS A 614 -173.08 -92.53 -111.77
CA CYS A 614 -173.50 -93.93 -111.90
C CYS A 614 -174.60 -94.37 -110.92
N LYS A 615 -174.77 -93.68 -109.77
CA LYS A 615 -175.83 -94.02 -108.79
C LYS A 615 -177.19 -93.47 -109.21
N GLU A 616 -177.25 -92.23 -109.71
CA GLU A 616 -178.52 -91.61 -110.13
C GLU A 616 -179.18 -92.43 -111.25
N LYS A 617 -178.39 -92.89 -112.24
CA LYS A 617 -178.87 -93.80 -113.31
C LYS A 617 -179.33 -95.18 -112.83
N MET A 618 -178.91 -95.63 -111.64
CA MET A 618 -179.40 -96.91 -111.08
C MET A 618 -180.78 -96.78 -110.42
N GLU A 619 -181.15 -95.60 -109.88
CA GLU A 619 -182.48 -95.39 -109.29
C GLU A 619 -183.57 -95.11 -110.35
N GLU A 620 -183.24 -94.46 -111.48
CA GLU A 620 -184.16 -94.37 -112.63
C GLU A 620 -184.53 -95.75 -113.20
N LEU A 621 -183.57 -96.66 -113.35
CA LEU A 621 -183.83 -98.04 -113.79
C LEU A 621 -184.59 -98.88 -112.74
N LYS A 622 -184.50 -98.52 -111.47
CA LYS A 622 -185.18 -99.21 -110.37
C LYS A 622 -186.66 -98.81 -110.27
N THR A 623 -186.96 -97.52 -110.38
CA THR A 623 -188.35 -97.02 -110.45
C THR A 623 -189.12 -97.60 -111.66
N GLN A 624 -188.48 -97.74 -112.82
CA GLN A 624 -189.07 -98.43 -113.98
C GLN A 624 -189.37 -99.93 -113.74
N LYS A 625 -188.63 -100.59 -112.84
CA LYS A 625 -188.87 -102.00 -112.49
C LYS A 625 -190.09 -102.17 -111.57
N GLU A 626 -190.26 -101.28 -110.60
CA GLU A 626 -191.27 -101.40 -109.55
C GLU A 626 -192.71 -101.22 -110.08
N GLU A 627 -192.93 -100.42 -111.13
CA GLU A 627 -194.26 -100.27 -111.74
C GLU A 627 -194.69 -101.48 -112.61
N PHE A 628 -193.77 -102.15 -113.31
CA PHE A 628 -194.09 -103.42 -113.99
C PHE A 628 -194.45 -104.55 -113.00
N GLU A 629 -193.89 -104.52 -111.78
CA GLU A 629 -194.30 -105.44 -110.71
C GLU A 629 -195.71 -105.10 -110.16
N ALA A 630 -196.15 -103.84 -110.22
CA ALA A 630 -197.51 -103.44 -109.85
C ALA A 630 -198.57 -103.91 -110.88
N GLU A 631 -198.31 -103.77 -112.18
CA GLU A 631 -199.23 -104.22 -113.25
C GLU A 631 -199.44 -105.75 -113.19
N ASN A 632 -198.36 -106.51 -113.01
CA ASN A 632 -198.38 -107.97 -112.95
C ASN A 632 -199.16 -108.51 -111.72
N ASN A 633 -199.11 -107.82 -110.58
CA ASN A 633 -199.83 -108.25 -109.37
C ASN A 633 -201.35 -108.12 -109.52
N LYS A 634 -201.85 -107.11 -110.24
CA LYS A 634 -203.30 -106.86 -110.36
C LYS A 634 -204.03 -107.90 -111.21
N LEU A 635 -203.42 -108.33 -112.32
CA LEU A 635 -203.90 -109.44 -113.13
C LEU A 635 -204.05 -110.76 -112.33
N ASN A 636 -203.23 -110.92 -111.29
CA ASN A 636 -203.25 -112.07 -110.38
C ASN A 636 -204.43 -112.03 -109.39
N GLU A 637 -205.00 -110.85 -109.12
CA GLU A 637 -206.12 -110.64 -108.19
C GLU A 637 -207.49 -110.80 -108.87
N ASP A 638 -207.59 -110.39 -110.14
CA ASP A 638 -208.74 -110.73 -111.01
C ASP A 638 -208.91 -112.26 -111.17
N ALA A 639 -207.81 -112.99 -111.25
CA ALA A 639 -207.80 -114.46 -111.27
C ALA A 639 -208.31 -115.08 -109.95
N ARG A 640 -207.90 -114.53 -108.79
CA ARG A 640 -208.29 -115.03 -107.46
C ARG A 640 -209.75 -114.72 -107.12
N THR A 641 -210.26 -113.55 -107.45
CA THR A 641 -211.65 -113.18 -107.15
C THR A 641 -212.63 -114.02 -107.99
N SER A 642 -212.22 -114.41 -109.20
CA SER A 642 -212.93 -115.38 -110.04
C SER A 642 -213.01 -116.78 -109.41
N GLN A 643 -212.03 -117.19 -108.58
CA GLN A 643 -212.11 -118.43 -107.78
C GLN A 643 -213.04 -118.29 -106.56
N HIS A 644 -213.01 -117.15 -105.84
CA HIS A 644 -213.87 -116.97 -104.66
C HIS A 644 -215.37 -116.98 -105.00
N ARG A 645 -215.72 -116.43 -106.16
CA ARG A 645 -217.08 -116.49 -106.75
C ARG A 645 -217.58 -117.91 -107.04
N LEU A 646 -216.66 -118.89 -107.06
CA LEU A 646 -216.95 -120.31 -107.26
C LEU A 646 -217.10 -121.05 -105.91
N PHE A 647 -216.27 -120.72 -104.91
CA PHE A 647 -216.34 -121.31 -103.57
C PHE A 647 -217.58 -120.92 -102.76
N GLU A 648 -218.02 -119.67 -102.81
CA GLU A 648 -219.19 -119.25 -102.00
C GLU A 648 -220.51 -119.82 -102.56
N LEU A 649 -220.56 -120.08 -103.87
CA LEU A 649 -221.64 -120.86 -104.50
C LEU A 649 -221.61 -122.36 -104.14
N GLN A 650 -220.49 -122.88 -103.62
CA GLN A 650 -220.39 -124.23 -103.06
C GLN A 650 -220.74 -124.25 -101.56
N ALA A 651 -220.36 -123.22 -100.79
CA ALA A 651 -220.78 -123.05 -99.38
C ALA A 651 -222.30 -122.93 -99.22
N LYS A 652 -222.97 -122.36 -100.24
CA LYS A 652 -224.43 -122.17 -100.38
C LYS A 652 -225.32 -123.38 -100.07
N ILE A 653 -224.76 -124.59 -100.04
CA ILE A 653 -225.51 -125.86 -100.00
C ILE A 653 -225.42 -126.56 -98.64
N ILE A 654 -224.39 -126.32 -97.81
CA ILE A 654 -224.12 -127.15 -96.62
C ILE A 654 -224.89 -126.68 -95.37
N ASP A 655 -224.85 -125.39 -95.02
CA ASP A 655 -225.54 -124.89 -93.81
C ASP A 655 -227.07 -124.93 -93.92
N SER A 656 -227.61 -125.03 -95.14
CA SER A 656 -229.04 -125.28 -95.38
C SER A 656 -229.50 -126.67 -94.90
N GLU A 657 -228.58 -127.60 -94.65
CA GLU A 657 -228.89 -129.00 -94.31
C GLU A 657 -228.64 -129.38 -92.84
N VAL A 658 -227.96 -128.55 -92.04
CA VAL A 658 -227.45 -128.96 -90.71
C VAL A 658 -228.28 -128.46 -89.51
N GLU A 659 -228.57 -127.17 -89.34
CA GLU A 659 -229.28 -126.68 -88.13
C GLU A 659 -230.82 -126.88 -88.18
N ILE A 660 -231.34 -127.46 -89.27
CA ILE A 660 -232.68 -128.10 -89.27
C ILE A 660 -232.75 -129.22 -88.20
N ALA A 661 -231.61 -129.77 -87.76
CA ALA A 661 -231.55 -130.91 -86.85
C ALA A 661 -231.79 -130.59 -85.36
N ARG A 662 -231.64 -129.35 -84.88
CA ARG A 662 -231.39 -129.10 -83.42
C ARG A 662 -232.51 -128.50 -82.58
N LEU A 663 -233.37 -127.65 -83.12
CA LEU A 663 -234.81 -127.39 -82.81
C LEU A 663 -235.39 -127.30 -81.36
N LYS A 664 -234.82 -127.89 -80.29
CA LYS A 664 -235.63 -128.74 -79.38
C LYS A 664 -235.89 -128.31 -77.93
N SER A 665 -234.99 -127.62 -77.21
CA SER A 665 -235.13 -127.56 -75.73
C SER A 665 -234.62 -126.31 -74.99
N ILE A 666 -235.58 -125.61 -74.33
CA ILE A 666 -235.49 -125.02 -72.97
C ILE A 666 -234.56 -123.77 -72.83
N GLN A 667 -234.95 -122.62 -72.25
CA GLN A 667 -236.05 -122.30 -71.32
C GLN A 667 -236.67 -120.89 -71.53
N VAL A 668 -237.95 -120.74 -71.16
CA VAL A 668 -238.75 -119.53 -70.77
C VAL A 668 -237.96 -118.18 -70.69
N GLY A 669 -238.37 -117.05 -71.28
CA GLY A 669 -239.72 -116.45 -71.45
C GLY A 669 -239.91 -115.27 -70.45
N PRO A 670 -241.04 -114.52 -70.38
CA PRO A 670 -242.24 -114.43 -71.24
C PRO A 670 -242.58 -112.94 -71.64
N ILE A 671 -243.87 -112.62 -71.92
CA ILE A 671 -244.49 -111.25 -71.93
C ILE A 671 -244.18 -110.34 -73.16
N VAL A 672 -245.14 -109.66 -73.83
CA VAL A 672 -246.61 -109.84 -74.01
C VAL A 672 -247.13 -108.99 -75.21
N LYS A 673 -248.30 -109.35 -75.75
CA LYS A 673 -249.29 -108.60 -76.59
C LYS A 673 -249.00 -107.08 -76.80
N ARG A 674 -249.25 -106.50 -77.99
CA ARG A 674 -250.59 -106.40 -78.64
C ARG A 674 -250.52 -105.91 -80.11
N ARG A 675 -251.54 -106.35 -80.87
CA ARG A 675 -251.95 -105.89 -82.22
C ARG A 675 -251.01 -106.26 -83.36
#